data_AF-A0A955Y6N8-F1
#
_entry.id   AF-A0A955Y6N8-F1
#
_cell.length_a   1.000
_cell.length_b   1.000
_cell.length_c   1.000
_cell.angle_alpha   90.00
_cell.angle_beta   90.00
_cell.angle_gamma   90.00
#
_symmetry.space_group_name_H-M   'P 1'
#
loop_
_entity.id
_entity.type
_entity.pdbx_description
1 polymer ?
#
loop_
_entity_poly.entity_id
_entity_poly.type
_entity_poly.pdbx_seq_one_letter_code
_entity_poly.pdbx_strand_id
1 'polypeptide(L)'
;MRWSALLALVALGCKRTPTEVPPPPTPTEEPDPILGFLPPGPRATFPEARVTDADQDGVPEALDASWPVEVLTPARSFQRSLGYAVAPDGSYEASLRLHFGVIRPDALGEITHQEDIPKSFATDVAGLAFDPAPTQVVDPDPVVQFTFVEGFLLVEADAVQPVPAIELQARSDETLASYGLQQCLALDDDAYERCVVSLIARFPSTATVADLAEQPCDGCEAVVSAASTGDWSACDGSADPEGCYSLLFAVHADTGCRDVPDLGACLMERWSELPPGELRDRVCFDVQVHNGLAGWLDWSGFEGRCLQALEEGYCETLEDPLRARCISAEARAAGDLSVCDGVGPGDQERCEDEMFLYGFADLAACDALADAELRDTCAYIVAVRDGETSRCLQFPAAARNACLALAVTANADLVDPSICEGFQVEDDDVPIEGLRDICLLQMATRVGDVLVCAGMTTAARAACELAVGAYIGHGAQCDLVEAPVVRCDCLTFSALEIEDRSLCAQQGDPAARTACEEGVTLAERADAEALLASCRTDCEDADGDGAPNLEGCAYGTAGDCDDTDPDVGPEEHEDCEDGVDNDCNRLVDCDDPECVGNSSCPAEPTTVSFLEHAGEHTVTLAFPGGEGDRVELIPEAVLGQSVYGWGELVRVWLPGFPSDPAYWDGSVPVEVSVAPLEGTWRLYAATGPSDPASRITSTWWEPGNSTVPMRGDRFYWLYIWPDVGTEKLEVLQLKGELLP
;
A
#
# COMPACT_ATOMS: atom_id res chain seq x y z
N MET A 1 -1.52 16.52 -20.80
CA MET A 1 -2.28 15.43 -20.17
C MET A 1 -1.37 14.22 -20.11
N ARG A 2 -0.83 13.89 -18.93
CA ARG A 2 -0.06 12.66 -18.71
C ARG A 2 -0.61 11.99 -17.45
N TRP A 3 -1.06 10.75 -17.62
CA TRP A 3 -0.92 9.61 -16.73
C TRP A 3 -0.95 9.86 -15.22
N SER A 4 -2.07 9.48 -14.61
CA SER A 4 -2.09 9.04 -13.21
C SER A 4 -2.33 7.53 -13.20
N ALA A 5 -1.23 6.78 -13.16
CA ALA A 5 -1.06 5.47 -12.53
C ALA A 5 -2.02 4.32 -12.91
N LEU A 6 -1.50 3.40 -13.73
CA LEU A 6 -1.21 2.01 -13.32
C LEU A 6 -2.33 1.05 -12.86
N LEU A 7 -3.60 1.43 -12.72
CA LEU A 7 -4.48 0.76 -11.74
C LEU A 7 -5.44 -0.35 -12.20
N ALA A 8 -5.32 -0.97 -13.39
CA ALA A 8 -6.32 -1.99 -13.79
C ALA A 8 -5.89 -3.18 -14.67
N LEU A 9 -4.63 -3.33 -15.08
CA LEU A 9 -4.32 -4.19 -16.24
C LEU A 9 -3.54 -5.46 -15.88
N VAL A 10 -4.27 -6.54 -15.58
CA VAL A 10 -4.50 -7.73 -16.43
C VAL A 10 -5.16 -8.79 -15.53
N ALA A 11 -6.48 -8.75 -15.47
CA ALA A 11 -7.25 -9.96 -15.23
C ALA A 11 -7.11 -10.87 -16.48
N LEU A 12 -7.10 -12.19 -16.25
CA LEU A 12 -7.38 -13.30 -17.18
C LEU A 12 -6.22 -14.25 -17.48
N GLY A 13 -6.43 -15.49 -17.03
CA GLY A 13 -5.97 -16.68 -17.74
C GLY A 13 -7.15 -17.65 -17.92
N CYS A 14 -7.71 -17.76 -19.14
CA CYS A 14 -8.49 -18.92 -19.54
C CYS A 14 -8.57 -19.09 -21.07
N LYS A 15 -7.84 -20.07 -21.59
CA LYS A 15 -8.04 -20.63 -22.95
C LYS A 15 -9.17 -21.66 -22.91
N ARG A 16 -10.20 -21.50 -23.75
CA ARG A 16 -11.09 -22.62 -24.16
C ARG A 16 -10.69 -23.08 -25.57
N THR A 17 -10.46 -24.39 -25.74
CA THR A 17 -10.63 -25.06 -27.04
C THR A 17 -11.59 -26.24 -26.87
N PRO A 18 -12.39 -26.59 -27.91
CA PRO A 18 -13.39 -27.63 -27.80
C PRO A 18 -12.85 -29.01 -28.19
N THR A 19 -13.41 -30.03 -27.54
CA THR A 19 -13.50 -31.48 -27.86
C THR A 19 -12.55 -32.50 -27.18
N GLU A 20 -13.24 -33.50 -26.62
CA GLU A 20 -12.87 -34.82 -26.07
C GLU A 20 -12.40 -34.92 -24.60
N VAL A 21 -13.20 -35.68 -23.82
CA VAL A 21 -13.10 -35.91 -22.37
C VAL A 21 -12.24 -37.16 -22.08
N PRO A 22 -11.15 -37.05 -21.31
CA PRO A 22 -10.61 -38.15 -20.51
C PRO A 22 -11.00 -38.02 -19.02
N PRO A 23 -10.99 -39.13 -18.25
CA PRO A 23 -11.46 -39.17 -16.87
C PRO A 23 -10.55 -38.41 -15.87
N PRO A 24 -11.09 -37.99 -14.72
CA PRO A 24 -10.41 -37.09 -13.78
C PRO A 24 -9.26 -37.78 -13.02
N PRO A 25 -8.14 -37.07 -12.77
CA PRO A 25 -7.17 -37.47 -11.76
C PRO A 25 -7.66 -37.12 -10.34
N THR A 26 -7.28 -37.97 -9.39
CA THR A 26 -7.44 -37.85 -7.93
C THR A 26 -6.75 -36.60 -7.37
N PRO A 27 -7.32 -35.93 -6.34
CA PRO A 27 -6.72 -34.75 -5.73
C PRO A 27 -5.63 -35.12 -4.73
N THR A 28 -4.50 -34.43 -4.80
CA THR A 28 -3.54 -34.24 -3.70
C THR A 28 -3.55 -32.75 -3.39
N GLU A 29 -3.94 -32.42 -2.16
CA GLU A 29 -4.09 -31.06 -1.63
C GLU A 29 -2.77 -30.60 -1.01
N GLU A 30 -2.24 -29.47 -1.48
CA GLU A 30 -1.36 -28.58 -0.74
C GLU A 30 -1.84 -27.13 -1.00
N PRO A 31 -1.93 -26.25 0.02
CA PRO A 31 -2.40 -24.87 -0.15
C PRO A 31 -1.27 -23.91 -0.54
N ASP A 32 -1.53 -23.03 -1.51
CA ASP A 32 -0.65 -21.90 -1.89
C ASP A 32 -0.80 -20.70 -0.91
N PRO A 33 0.29 -20.00 -0.55
CA PRO A 33 0.26 -18.83 0.34
C PRO A 33 -0.07 -17.51 -0.40
N ILE A 34 -0.76 -16.61 0.32
CA ILE A 34 -1.42 -15.38 -0.16
C ILE A 34 -0.48 -14.15 -0.10
N LEU A 35 -0.55 -13.27 -1.11
CA LEU A 35 0.14 -11.96 -1.19
C LEU A 35 -0.71 -10.81 -0.63
N GLY A 36 -0.04 -9.86 0.06
CA GLY A 36 -0.58 -8.58 0.52
C GLY A 36 0.15 -7.36 -0.05
N PHE A 37 -0.30 -6.18 0.40
CA PHE A 37 0.21 -4.80 0.25
C PHE A 37 -0.52 -3.85 -0.73
N LEU A 38 -1.48 -3.07 -0.18
CA LEU A 38 -1.72 -1.61 -0.35
C LEU A 38 -2.78 -1.21 0.73
N PRO A 39 -2.76 0.02 1.28
CA PRO A 39 -3.56 0.34 2.47
C PRO A 39 -5.03 0.61 2.10
N PRO A 40 -6.01 -0.09 2.71
CA PRO A 40 -7.41 0.34 2.64
C PRO A 40 -7.66 1.50 3.61
N GLY A 41 -8.75 2.24 3.38
CA GLY A 41 -9.30 3.19 4.36
C GLY A 41 -9.58 2.53 5.72
N PRO A 42 -9.98 3.29 6.75
CA PRO A 42 -10.11 2.77 8.12
C PRO A 42 -11.06 1.56 8.14
N ARG A 43 -10.49 0.37 8.31
CA ARG A 43 -11.21 -0.90 8.52
C ARG A 43 -11.19 -1.22 10.00
N ALA A 44 -12.30 -1.74 10.53
CA ALA A 44 -12.25 -2.50 11.77
C ALA A 44 -11.37 -3.73 11.53
N THR A 45 -10.23 -3.81 12.21
CA THR A 45 -9.36 -4.97 12.19
C THR A 45 -9.90 -6.00 13.18
N PHE A 46 -10.42 -7.12 12.67
CA PHE A 46 -10.91 -8.22 13.50
C PHE A 46 -9.74 -9.07 14.04
N PRO A 47 -9.92 -9.77 15.17
CA PRO A 47 -8.92 -10.70 15.68
C PRO A 47 -8.76 -11.88 14.71
N GLU A 48 -7.53 -12.36 14.57
CA GLU A 48 -7.26 -13.63 13.89
C GLU A 48 -7.45 -14.77 14.88
N ALA A 49 -8.44 -15.62 14.63
CA ALA A 49 -8.67 -16.83 15.41
C ALA A 49 -8.18 -18.05 14.62
N ARG A 50 -7.29 -18.85 15.21
CA ARG A 50 -6.82 -20.11 14.68
C ARG A 50 -7.35 -21.23 15.55
N VAL A 51 -8.01 -22.20 14.92
CA VAL A 51 -8.47 -23.42 15.57
C VAL A 51 -7.55 -24.55 15.10
N THR A 52 -6.89 -25.20 16.04
CA THR A 52 -6.03 -26.36 15.77
C THR A 52 -6.76 -27.62 16.20
N ASP A 53 -7.02 -28.52 15.26
CA ASP A 53 -7.54 -29.87 15.47
C ASP A 53 -6.54 -30.84 14.82
N ALA A 54 -5.50 -31.22 15.56
CA ALA A 54 -4.39 -31.97 14.98
C ALA A 54 -4.75 -33.43 14.65
N ASP A 55 -5.76 -34.00 15.31
CA ASP A 55 -6.21 -35.38 15.07
C ASP A 55 -7.43 -35.50 14.15
N GLN A 56 -8.04 -34.37 13.77
CA GLN A 56 -9.16 -34.24 12.83
C GLN A 56 -10.43 -34.98 13.31
N ASP A 57 -10.60 -35.11 14.63
CA ASP A 57 -11.79 -35.75 15.19
C ASP A 57 -13.01 -34.79 15.29
N GLY A 58 -12.79 -33.51 14.96
CA GLY A 58 -13.78 -32.44 15.03
C GLY A 58 -13.86 -31.75 16.39
N VAL A 59 -12.95 -32.07 17.31
CA VAL A 59 -12.79 -31.43 18.62
C VAL A 59 -11.51 -30.58 18.59
N PRO A 60 -11.62 -29.25 18.70
CA PRO A 60 -10.44 -28.38 18.75
C PRO A 60 -9.47 -28.78 19.87
N GLU A 61 -8.20 -29.02 19.57
CA GLU A 61 -7.15 -29.21 20.58
C GLU A 61 -6.64 -27.88 21.14
N ALA A 62 -6.63 -26.85 20.30
CA ALA A 62 -6.30 -25.49 20.69
C ALA A 62 -7.11 -24.45 19.91
N LEU A 63 -7.39 -23.31 20.55
CA LEU A 63 -7.95 -22.13 19.90
C LEU A 63 -7.13 -20.91 20.32
N ASP A 64 -6.47 -20.26 19.37
CA ASP A 64 -5.68 -19.06 19.60
C ASP A 64 -6.30 -17.89 18.85
N ALA A 65 -6.80 -16.90 19.60
CA ALA A 65 -7.26 -15.63 19.06
C ALA A 65 -6.21 -14.55 19.36
N SER A 66 -5.66 -13.93 18.33
CA SER A 66 -4.73 -12.80 18.47
C SER A 66 -5.38 -11.52 17.94
N TRP A 67 -5.22 -10.44 18.70
CA TRP A 67 -5.71 -9.14 18.32
C TRP A 67 -4.64 -8.35 17.57
N PRO A 68 -5.05 -7.45 16.66
CA PRO A 68 -4.15 -6.50 16.03
C PRO A 68 -3.37 -5.70 17.08
N VAL A 69 -2.14 -5.32 16.72
CA VAL A 69 -1.29 -4.51 17.57
C VAL A 69 -1.86 -3.10 17.68
N GLU A 70 -2.25 -2.70 18.90
CA GLU A 70 -2.71 -1.35 19.22
C GLU A 70 -1.52 -0.44 19.52
N VAL A 71 -1.43 0.69 18.82
CA VAL A 71 -0.38 1.69 19.05
C VAL A 71 -0.86 2.63 20.16
N LEU A 72 -0.43 2.37 21.40
CA LEU A 72 -0.80 3.20 22.56
C LEU A 72 -0.22 4.62 22.45
N THR A 73 1.00 4.76 21.92
CA THR A 73 1.67 6.03 21.61
C THR A 73 2.63 5.83 20.43
N PRO A 74 3.17 6.89 19.78
CA PRO A 74 4.15 6.75 18.69
C PRO A 74 5.47 6.04 19.09
N ALA A 75 5.62 5.59 20.33
CA ALA A 75 6.78 4.88 20.80
C ALA A 75 6.41 3.52 21.42
N ARG A 76 5.15 3.09 21.37
CA ARG A 76 4.66 1.96 22.18
C ARG A 76 3.52 1.20 21.51
N SER A 77 3.52 -0.11 21.69
CA SER A 77 2.51 -1.02 21.17
C SER A 77 1.95 -1.92 22.27
N PHE A 78 0.74 -2.41 22.04
CA PHE A 78 0.03 -3.36 22.88
C PHE A 78 -0.59 -4.43 22.00
N GLN A 79 -0.41 -5.68 22.36
CA GLN A 79 -1.04 -6.81 21.68
C GLN A 79 -1.68 -7.72 22.70
N ARG A 80 -2.88 -8.18 22.39
CA ARG A 80 -3.62 -9.15 23.18
C ARG A 80 -3.66 -10.48 22.43
N SER A 81 -3.54 -11.59 23.13
CA SER A 81 -3.85 -12.92 22.60
C SER A 81 -4.54 -13.77 23.65
N LEU A 82 -5.50 -14.56 23.22
CA LEU A 82 -6.30 -15.46 24.05
C LEU A 82 -6.15 -16.86 23.45
N GLY A 83 -5.48 -17.75 24.18
CA GLY A 83 -5.31 -19.15 23.83
C GLY A 83 -6.16 -20.05 24.70
N TYR A 84 -6.73 -21.10 24.14
CA TYR A 84 -7.34 -22.21 24.86
C TYR A 84 -6.62 -23.49 24.47
N ALA A 85 -6.23 -24.32 25.43
CA ALA A 85 -5.56 -25.59 25.18
C ALA A 85 -6.20 -26.72 25.98
N VAL A 86 -6.29 -27.92 25.41
CA VAL A 86 -6.79 -29.10 26.13
C VAL A 86 -5.79 -29.52 27.23
N ALA A 87 -6.26 -29.47 28.47
CA ALA A 87 -5.56 -30.00 29.63
C ALA A 87 -5.57 -31.55 29.64
N PRO A 88 -4.65 -32.21 30.36
CA PRO A 88 -4.55 -33.68 30.39
C PRO A 88 -5.80 -34.43 30.86
N ASP A 89 -6.74 -33.74 31.54
CA ASP A 89 -8.00 -34.32 31.99
C ASP A 89 -9.16 -34.13 31.00
N GLY A 90 -8.90 -33.55 29.82
CA GLY A 90 -9.87 -33.26 28.77
C GLY A 90 -10.67 -31.98 28.97
N SER A 91 -10.36 -31.18 30.00
CA SER A 91 -10.85 -29.81 30.10
C SER A 91 -10.00 -28.85 29.27
N TYR A 92 -10.46 -27.62 29.06
CA TYR A 92 -9.64 -26.57 28.43
C TYR A 92 -9.11 -25.62 29.49
N GLU A 93 -7.83 -25.31 29.40
CA GLU A 93 -7.17 -24.21 30.11
C GLU A 93 -7.12 -23.00 29.19
N ALA A 94 -7.61 -21.86 29.68
CA ALA A 94 -7.56 -20.61 28.94
C ALA A 94 -6.36 -19.78 29.43
N SER A 95 -5.62 -19.20 28.48
CA SER A 95 -4.50 -18.30 28.71
C SER A 95 -4.75 -16.98 28.00
N LEU A 96 -4.61 -15.87 28.70
CA LEU A 96 -4.66 -14.51 28.15
C LEU A 96 -3.25 -13.95 28.24
N ARG A 97 -2.62 -13.65 27.11
CA ARG A 97 -1.34 -12.96 27.05
C ARG A 97 -1.53 -11.52 26.62
N LEU A 98 -0.90 -10.61 27.34
CA LEU A 98 -0.87 -9.19 27.07
C LEU A 98 0.59 -8.80 26.83
N HIS A 99 0.92 -8.42 25.61
CA HIS A 99 2.27 -8.08 25.20
C HIS A 99 2.38 -6.56 25.02
N PHE A 100 3.27 -5.93 25.77
CA PHE A 100 3.56 -4.50 25.69
C PHE A 100 4.92 -4.30 25.04
N GLY A 101 4.92 -3.70 23.85
CA GLY A 101 6.13 -3.40 23.08
C GLY A 101 6.58 -1.95 23.20
N VAL A 102 7.89 -1.73 23.17
CA VAL A 102 8.50 -0.41 23.03
C VAL A 102 8.99 -0.24 21.60
N ILE A 103 8.38 0.68 20.85
CA ILE A 103 8.76 1.01 19.47
C ILE A 103 9.98 1.95 19.47
N ARG A 104 10.11 2.84 20.47
CA ARG A 104 11.27 3.76 20.57
C ARG A 104 11.93 3.73 21.96
N PRO A 105 13.24 3.40 22.05
CA PRO A 105 13.95 3.27 23.32
C PRO A 105 14.11 4.56 24.12
N ASP A 106 13.94 5.74 23.50
CA ASP A 106 14.11 7.06 24.12
C ASP A 106 12.86 7.56 24.86
N ALA A 107 11.69 6.95 24.60
CA ALA A 107 10.42 7.29 25.25
C ALA A 107 10.22 6.54 26.58
N LEU A 108 11.23 6.53 27.45
CA LEU A 108 11.18 5.87 28.77
C LEU A 108 10.39 6.72 29.76
N GLY A 109 9.36 6.13 30.36
CA GLY A 109 8.49 6.77 31.35
C GLY A 109 7.43 5.81 31.84
N GLU A 110 7.00 5.98 33.09
CA GLU A 110 5.99 5.13 33.73
C GLU A 110 4.70 5.06 32.90
N ILE A 111 4.23 3.85 32.61
CA ILE A 111 2.98 3.60 31.91
C ILE A 111 1.97 3.10 32.90
N THR A 112 0.73 3.57 32.77
CA THR A 112 -0.41 2.91 33.41
C THR A 112 -1.37 2.47 32.33
N HIS A 113 -1.56 1.16 32.18
CA HIS A 113 -2.55 0.57 31.27
C HIS A 113 -3.67 -0.07 32.08
N GLN A 114 -4.93 0.17 31.69
CA GLN A 114 -6.10 -0.51 32.26
C GLN A 114 -6.67 -1.46 31.22
N GLU A 115 -6.92 -2.68 31.66
CA GLU A 115 -7.35 -3.78 30.81
C GLU A 115 -8.62 -4.40 31.39
N ASP A 116 -9.68 -4.47 30.59
CA ASP A 116 -10.96 -5.08 30.98
C ASP A 116 -10.94 -6.56 30.60
N ILE A 117 -10.89 -7.43 31.61
CA ILE A 117 -10.82 -8.86 31.41
C ILE A 117 -12.21 -9.38 31.00
N PRO A 118 -12.38 -9.97 29.80
CA PRO A 118 -13.69 -10.43 29.37
C PRO A 118 -14.30 -11.44 30.35
N LYS A 119 -15.58 -11.28 30.71
CA LYS A 119 -16.29 -12.24 31.59
C LYS A 119 -16.37 -13.64 31.00
N SER A 120 -16.30 -13.75 29.67
CA SER A 120 -16.17 -15.00 28.94
C SER A 120 -14.88 -15.76 29.28
N PHE A 121 -13.79 -15.03 29.56
CA PHE A 121 -12.50 -15.55 30.00
C PHE A 121 -12.52 -15.91 31.49
N ALA A 122 -12.90 -14.97 32.35
CA ALA A 122 -12.97 -15.19 33.79
C ALA A 122 -14.16 -14.47 34.41
N THR A 123 -14.91 -15.20 35.24
CA THR A 123 -16.02 -14.62 36.01
C THR A 123 -15.54 -13.75 37.19
N ASP A 124 -14.29 -13.92 37.63
CA ASP A 124 -13.64 -13.15 38.70
C ASP A 124 -12.11 -13.15 38.48
N VAL A 125 -11.51 -11.96 38.45
CA VAL A 125 -10.03 -11.77 38.35
C VAL A 125 -9.28 -12.34 39.55
N ALA A 126 -9.92 -12.49 40.71
CA ALA A 126 -9.29 -13.13 41.86
C ALA A 126 -8.96 -14.61 41.61
N GLY A 127 -9.59 -15.23 40.60
CA GLY A 127 -9.30 -16.58 40.15
C GLY A 127 -8.18 -16.69 39.10
N LEU A 128 -7.63 -15.57 38.63
CA LEU A 128 -6.57 -15.54 37.63
C LEU A 128 -5.19 -15.49 38.27
N ALA A 129 -4.26 -16.25 37.69
CA ALA A 129 -2.85 -16.16 38.02
C ALA A 129 -2.17 -15.29 36.95
N PHE A 130 -1.73 -14.09 37.33
CA PHE A 130 -0.99 -13.17 36.46
C PHE A 130 0.51 -13.28 36.71
N ASP A 131 1.31 -13.32 35.66
CA ASP A 131 2.77 -13.19 35.70
C ASP A 131 3.25 -12.16 34.66
N PRO A 132 3.69 -10.96 35.08
CA PRO A 132 3.67 -10.43 36.45
C PRO A 132 2.27 -10.00 36.91
N ALA A 133 2.07 -9.95 38.23
CA ALA A 133 0.79 -9.54 38.82
C ALA A 133 0.42 -8.07 38.50
N PRO A 134 -0.88 -7.76 38.30
CA PRO A 134 -1.33 -6.38 38.08
C PRO A 134 -1.04 -5.51 39.29
N THR A 135 -0.74 -4.23 39.04
CA THR A 135 -0.49 -3.22 40.07
C THR A 135 -1.74 -2.95 40.92
N GLN A 136 -2.92 -2.96 40.29
CA GLN A 136 -4.19 -2.76 40.96
C GLN A 136 -5.32 -3.50 40.25
N VAL A 137 -6.31 -4.01 41.00
CA VAL A 137 -7.63 -4.40 40.48
C VAL A 137 -8.59 -3.24 40.74
N VAL A 138 -9.17 -2.67 39.69
CA VAL A 138 -9.87 -1.38 39.71
C VAL A 138 -11.37 -1.54 40.00
N ASP A 139 -12.05 -2.51 39.39
CA ASP A 139 -13.51 -2.71 39.49
C ASP A 139 -13.87 -4.22 39.63
N PRO A 140 -14.95 -4.60 40.35
CA PRO A 140 -15.51 -5.96 40.36
C PRO A 140 -15.96 -6.51 39.00
N ASP A 141 -16.25 -5.69 38.00
CA ASP A 141 -16.24 -6.13 36.60
C ASP A 141 -14.82 -5.93 36.07
N PRO A 142 -14.10 -7.02 35.74
CA PRO A 142 -12.71 -7.17 36.16
C PRO A 142 -11.72 -6.32 35.35
N VAL A 143 -11.65 -5.03 35.67
CA VAL A 143 -10.64 -4.11 35.15
C VAL A 143 -9.38 -4.24 35.99
N VAL A 144 -8.28 -4.67 35.37
CA VAL A 144 -6.95 -4.72 35.99
C VAL A 144 -6.09 -3.57 35.48
N GLN A 145 -5.17 -3.10 36.30
CA GLN A 145 -4.26 -2.01 35.97
C GLN A 145 -2.82 -2.48 36.11
N PHE A 146 -2.04 -2.27 35.06
CA PHE A 146 -0.61 -2.54 35.02
C PHE A 146 0.17 -1.23 35.02
N THR A 147 1.15 -1.13 35.91
CA THR A 147 2.08 -0.02 35.96
C THR A 147 3.52 -0.54 35.88
N PHE A 148 4.25 -0.12 34.85
CA PHE A 148 5.62 -0.56 34.59
C PHE A 148 6.49 0.63 34.16
N VAL A 149 7.78 0.53 34.50
CA VAL A 149 8.71 1.67 34.42
C VAL A 149 9.59 1.59 33.18
N GLU A 150 9.99 0.40 32.70
CA GLU A 150 10.87 0.24 31.53
C GLU A 150 10.72 -1.15 30.87
N GLY A 151 10.93 -1.23 29.55
CA GLY A 151 11.14 -2.48 28.79
C GLY A 151 9.90 -3.11 28.16
N PHE A 152 10.15 -4.22 27.44
CA PHE A 152 9.10 -5.13 26.97
C PHE A 152 8.50 -5.86 28.18
N LEU A 153 7.17 -5.88 28.26
CA LEU A 153 6.45 -6.60 29.30
C LEU A 153 5.52 -7.61 28.64
N LEU A 154 5.79 -8.89 28.85
CA LEU A 154 4.81 -9.94 28.61
C LEU A 154 4.11 -10.21 29.93
N VAL A 155 2.78 -10.05 29.94
CA VAL A 155 1.92 -10.48 31.03
C VAL A 155 1.16 -11.71 30.57
N GLU A 156 1.36 -12.83 31.25
CA GLU A 156 0.55 -14.03 31.05
C GLU A 156 -0.47 -14.13 32.19
N ALA A 157 -1.72 -14.39 31.84
CA ALA A 157 -2.81 -14.59 32.78
C ALA A 157 -3.49 -15.94 32.49
N ASP A 158 -3.40 -16.88 33.41
CA ASP A 158 -3.99 -18.21 33.25
C ASP A 158 -5.30 -18.33 34.04
N ALA A 159 -6.33 -18.87 33.38
CA ALA A 159 -7.60 -19.23 33.98
C ALA A 159 -7.73 -20.75 34.05
N VAL A 160 -7.60 -21.32 35.25
CA VAL A 160 -7.77 -22.77 35.51
C VAL A 160 -9.26 -23.15 35.65
N GLN A 161 -10.15 -22.49 34.92
CA GLN A 161 -11.56 -22.88 34.91
C GLN A 161 -11.76 -23.92 33.80
N PRO A 162 -12.04 -25.19 34.13
CA PRO A 162 -12.30 -26.20 33.11
C PRO A 162 -13.57 -25.81 32.33
N VAL A 163 -13.40 -25.38 31.08
CA VAL A 163 -14.51 -25.12 30.16
C VAL A 163 -14.80 -26.42 29.38
N PRO A 164 -16.05 -26.93 29.36
CA PRO A 164 -16.40 -28.04 28.48
C PRO A 164 -16.21 -27.67 27.01
N ALA A 165 -15.71 -28.59 26.17
CA ALA A 165 -15.47 -28.36 24.73
C ALA A 165 -16.65 -27.68 24.00
N ILE A 166 -17.88 -28.09 24.32
CA ILE A 166 -19.10 -27.55 23.70
C ILE A 166 -19.40 -26.10 24.08
N GLU A 167 -18.88 -25.62 25.22
CA GLU A 167 -19.01 -24.22 25.65
C GLU A 167 -17.86 -23.35 25.14
N LEU A 168 -16.75 -23.96 24.71
CA LEU A 168 -15.55 -23.24 24.29
C LEU A 168 -15.79 -22.40 23.04
N GLN A 169 -16.37 -23.00 22.01
CA GLN A 169 -16.70 -22.30 20.77
C GLN A 169 -17.64 -21.12 21.05
N ALA A 170 -18.69 -21.35 21.83
CA ALA A 170 -19.65 -20.31 22.17
C ALA A 170 -19.01 -19.14 22.96
N ARG A 171 -18.08 -19.41 23.89
CA ARG A 171 -17.35 -18.36 24.62
C ARG A 171 -16.34 -17.62 23.75
N SER A 172 -15.67 -18.32 22.85
CA SER A 172 -14.77 -17.71 21.87
C SER A 172 -15.55 -16.78 20.95
N ASP A 173 -16.64 -17.28 20.35
CA ASP A 173 -17.53 -16.50 19.49
C ASP A 173 -18.07 -15.27 20.24
N GLU A 174 -18.50 -15.42 21.49
CA GLU A 174 -18.95 -14.30 22.33
C GLU A 174 -17.86 -13.24 22.51
N THR A 175 -16.63 -13.66 22.77
CA THR A 175 -15.48 -12.77 22.99
C THR A 175 -15.13 -12.01 21.72
N LEU A 176 -15.10 -12.70 20.58
CA LEU A 176 -14.85 -12.11 19.27
C LEU A 176 -15.97 -11.17 18.86
N ALA A 177 -17.22 -11.53 19.13
CA ALA A 177 -18.40 -10.68 18.88
C ALA A 177 -18.34 -9.40 19.73
N SER A 178 -18.15 -9.52 21.05
CA SER A 178 -18.02 -8.38 21.96
C SER A 178 -16.92 -7.40 21.53
N TYR A 179 -15.75 -7.91 21.15
CA TYR A 179 -14.66 -7.06 20.68
C TYR A 179 -14.98 -6.41 19.33
N GLY A 180 -15.49 -7.18 18.37
CA GLY A 180 -15.87 -6.64 17.06
C GLY A 180 -16.90 -5.53 17.18
N LEU A 181 -17.85 -5.65 18.12
CA LEU A 181 -18.82 -4.59 18.39
C LEU A 181 -18.14 -3.30 18.90
N GLN A 182 -17.18 -3.40 19.82
CA GLN A 182 -16.44 -2.23 20.30
C GLN A 182 -15.73 -1.50 19.16
N GLN A 183 -15.17 -2.26 18.20
CA GLN A 183 -14.57 -1.69 17.01
C GLN A 183 -15.61 -1.02 16.11
N CYS A 184 -16.77 -1.67 15.91
CA CYS A 184 -17.85 -1.07 15.14
C CYS A 184 -18.29 0.27 15.72
N LEU A 185 -18.48 0.35 17.05
CA LEU A 185 -18.93 1.57 17.75
C LEU A 185 -18.00 2.79 17.57
N ALA A 186 -16.75 2.58 17.14
CA ALA A 186 -15.80 3.66 16.86
C ALA A 186 -15.91 4.21 15.42
N LEU A 187 -16.71 3.58 14.56
CA LEU A 187 -16.90 3.97 13.16
C LEU A 187 -17.99 5.05 13.01
N ASP A 188 -18.00 5.74 11.86
CA ASP A 188 -19.10 6.63 11.48
C ASP A 188 -20.37 5.84 11.10
N ASP A 189 -21.51 6.52 10.95
CA ASP A 189 -22.84 5.88 10.84
C ASP A 189 -22.90 4.79 9.74
N ASP A 190 -22.43 5.07 8.52
CA ASP A 190 -22.49 4.12 7.39
C ASP A 190 -21.51 2.95 7.53
N ALA A 191 -20.35 3.16 8.18
CA ALA A 191 -19.37 2.11 8.44
C ALA A 191 -19.75 1.28 9.68
N TYR A 192 -20.38 1.89 10.67
CA TYR A 192 -20.94 1.25 11.86
C TYR A 192 -21.99 0.21 11.46
N GLU A 193 -22.98 0.57 10.64
CA GLU A 193 -24.05 -0.35 10.22
C GLU A 193 -23.48 -1.58 9.48
N ARG A 194 -22.57 -1.35 8.53
CA ARG A 194 -21.89 -2.44 7.81
C ARG A 194 -21.09 -3.35 8.73
N CYS A 195 -20.37 -2.76 9.68
CA CYS A 195 -19.59 -3.50 10.65
C CYS A 195 -20.49 -4.36 11.56
N VAL A 196 -21.58 -3.79 12.08
CA VAL A 196 -22.53 -4.50 12.95
C VAL A 196 -23.21 -5.65 12.21
N VAL A 197 -23.67 -5.45 10.98
CA VAL A 197 -24.31 -6.54 10.22
C VAL A 197 -23.32 -7.66 9.91
N SER A 198 -22.07 -7.31 9.59
CA SER A 198 -20.99 -8.30 9.39
C SER A 198 -20.73 -9.13 10.65
N LEU A 199 -20.73 -8.46 11.81
CA LEU A 199 -20.56 -9.10 13.11
C LEU A 199 -21.71 -10.07 13.43
N ILE A 200 -22.95 -9.64 13.18
CA ILE A 200 -24.17 -10.44 13.42
C ILE A 200 -24.19 -11.68 12.54
N ALA A 201 -23.86 -11.54 11.26
CA ALA A 201 -23.80 -12.66 10.34
C ALA A 201 -22.70 -13.66 10.71
N ARG A 202 -21.57 -13.18 11.22
CA ARG A 202 -20.44 -14.02 11.64
C ARG A 202 -20.69 -14.75 12.97
N PHE A 203 -21.40 -14.11 13.91
CA PHE A 203 -21.61 -14.63 15.26
C PHE A 203 -23.09 -14.69 15.68
N PRO A 204 -23.97 -15.34 14.90
CA PRO A 204 -25.42 -15.24 15.03
C PRO A 204 -25.98 -15.79 16.36
N SER A 205 -25.21 -16.61 17.07
CA SER A 205 -25.59 -17.30 18.30
C SER A 205 -25.11 -16.63 19.59
N THR A 206 -24.39 -15.51 19.50
CA THR A 206 -23.80 -14.83 20.67
C THR A 206 -24.81 -13.94 21.38
N ALA A 207 -24.68 -13.81 22.71
CA ALA A 207 -25.48 -12.91 23.52
C ALA A 207 -25.26 -11.45 23.11
N THR A 208 -24.01 -11.08 22.79
CA THR A 208 -23.67 -9.77 22.21
C THR A 208 -24.52 -9.46 20.97
N VAL A 209 -24.65 -10.42 20.05
CA VAL A 209 -25.45 -10.26 18.83
C VAL A 209 -26.95 -10.24 19.13
N ALA A 210 -27.42 -11.04 20.08
CA ALA A 210 -28.82 -11.01 20.53
C ALA A 210 -29.18 -9.64 21.12
N ASP A 211 -28.31 -9.07 21.97
CA ASP A 211 -28.51 -7.74 22.56
C ASP A 211 -28.46 -6.63 21.50
N LEU A 212 -27.59 -6.76 20.49
CA LEU A 212 -27.57 -5.84 19.34
C LEU A 212 -28.83 -5.90 18.50
N ALA A 213 -29.39 -7.10 18.30
CA ALA A 213 -30.64 -7.29 17.59
C ALA A 213 -31.84 -6.66 18.30
N GLU A 214 -31.73 -6.42 19.61
CA GLU A 214 -32.75 -5.71 20.39
C GLU A 214 -32.54 -4.19 20.42
N GLN A 215 -31.39 -3.67 19.95
CA GLN A 215 -31.17 -2.23 19.89
C GLN A 215 -31.93 -1.59 18.70
N PRO A 216 -32.67 -0.50 18.94
CA PRO A 216 -33.35 0.21 17.87
C PRO A 216 -32.32 0.89 16.97
N CYS A 217 -32.07 0.32 15.80
CA CYS A 217 -31.46 1.02 14.67
C CYS A 217 -32.57 1.46 13.73
N ASP A 218 -32.57 2.74 13.33
CA ASP A 218 -33.58 3.29 12.44
C ASP A 218 -33.47 2.64 11.04
N GLY A 219 -34.23 1.56 10.81
CA GLY A 219 -34.32 0.88 9.52
C GLY A 219 -33.52 -0.41 9.37
N CYS A 220 -32.64 -0.77 10.31
CA CYS A 220 -31.79 -1.95 10.19
C CYS A 220 -32.36 -3.24 10.83
N GLU A 221 -33.52 -3.18 11.49
CA GLU A 221 -34.18 -4.33 12.14
C GLU A 221 -34.35 -5.52 11.18
N ALA A 222 -34.73 -5.24 9.93
CA ALA A 222 -34.90 -6.25 8.89
C ALA A 222 -33.57 -6.88 8.46
N VAL A 223 -32.49 -6.08 8.38
CA VAL A 223 -31.15 -6.54 8.02
C VAL A 223 -30.59 -7.43 9.11
N VAL A 224 -30.73 -7.01 10.37
CA VAL A 224 -30.28 -7.76 11.54
C VAL A 224 -31.06 -9.08 11.67
N SER A 225 -32.38 -9.03 11.48
CA SER A 225 -33.23 -10.23 11.46
C SER A 225 -32.81 -11.19 10.34
N ALA A 226 -32.60 -10.69 9.12
CA ALA A 226 -32.14 -11.50 7.99
C ALA A 226 -30.75 -12.10 8.24
N ALA A 227 -29.80 -11.31 8.76
CA ALA A 227 -28.43 -11.74 9.01
C ALA A 227 -28.32 -12.79 10.13
N SER A 228 -29.08 -12.61 11.21
CA SER A 228 -29.07 -13.53 12.36
C SER A 228 -29.79 -14.85 12.09
N THR A 229 -30.86 -14.83 11.29
CA THR A 229 -31.67 -16.03 11.01
C THR A 229 -31.29 -16.74 9.71
N GLY A 230 -30.59 -16.05 8.81
CA GLY A 230 -30.42 -16.46 7.42
C GLY A 230 -31.71 -16.42 6.60
N ASP A 231 -32.80 -15.81 7.11
CA ASP A 231 -34.07 -15.65 6.41
C ASP A 231 -34.13 -14.28 5.71
N TRP A 232 -33.77 -14.29 4.44
CA TRP A 232 -33.73 -13.11 3.58
C TRP A 232 -35.11 -12.44 3.43
N SER A 233 -36.21 -13.18 3.65
CA SER A 233 -37.57 -12.62 3.55
C SER A 233 -37.87 -11.58 4.65
N ALA A 234 -37.05 -11.50 5.70
CA ALA A 234 -37.12 -10.42 6.66
C ALA A 234 -36.89 -9.04 6.01
N CYS A 235 -36.15 -8.96 4.90
CA CYS A 235 -35.96 -7.72 4.14
C CYS A 235 -37.24 -7.25 3.41
N ASP A 236 -38.21 -8.13 3.11
CA ASP A 236 -39.43 -7.76 2.39
C ASP A 236 -40.31 -6.76 3.16
N GLY A 237 -40.20 -6.77 4.49
CA GLY A 237 -40.96 -5.90 5.39
C GLY A 237 -40.25 -4.60 5.77
N SER A 238 -39.01 -4.38 5.30
CA SER A 238 -38.22 -3.21 5.69
C SER A 238 -38.71 -1.93 4.98
N ALA A 239 -38.34 -0.76 5.52
CA ALA A 239 -38.63 0.52 4.88
C ALA A 239 -37.78 0.75 3.61
N ASP A 240 -36.65 0.05 3.50
CA ASP A 240 -35.75 0.01 2.36
C ASP A 240 -35.32 -1.45 2.07
N PRO A 241 -36.17 -2.23 1.39
CA PRO A 241 -35.85 -3.62 1.09
C PRO A 241 -34.57 -3.73 0.26
N GLU A 242 -34.32 -2.79 -0.65
CA GLU A 242 -33.17 -2.77 -1.54
C GLU A 242 -31.85 -2.64 -0.77
N GLY A 243 -31.74 -1.63 0.09
CA GLY A 243 -30.59 -1.47 0.98
C GLY A 243 -30.38 -2.68 1.88
N CYS A 244 -31.47 -3.29 2.36
CA CYS A 244 -31.41 -4.50 3.20
C CYS A 244 -30.80 -5.69 2.47
N TYR A 245 -31.28 -6.00 1.26
CA TYR A 245 -30.79 -7.10 0.45
C TYR A 245 -29.35 -6.90 -0.04
N SER A 246 -29.00 -5.67 -0.44
CA SER A 246 -27.65 -5.31 -0.88
C SER A 246 -26.63 -5.48 0.25
N LEU A 247 -26.95 -4.97 1.44
CA LEU A 247 -26.10 -5.09 2.63
C LEU A 247 -25.96 -6.56 3.07
N LEU A 248 -27.05 -7.33 3.05
CA LEU A 248 -27.02 -8.75 3.39
C LEU A 248 -26.18 -9.57 2.41
N PHE A 249 -26.30 -9.30 1.11
CA PHE A 249 -25.50 -9.97 0.08
C PHE A 249 -24.01 -9.67 0.25
N ALA A 250 -23.64 -8.41 0.49
CA ALA A 250 -22.26 -8.03 0.74
C ALA A 250 -21.67 -8.77 1.97
N VAL A 251 -22.45 -8.90 3.03
CA VAL A 251 -22.04 -9.58 4.26
C VAL A 251 -21.95 -11.10 4.10
N HIS A 252 -22.88 -11.73 3.38
CA HIS A 252 -22.80 -13.17 3.09
C HIS A 252 -21.72 -13.52 2.07
N ALA A 253 -21.44 -12.63 1.12
CA ALA A 253 -20.29 -12.76 0.24
C ALA A 253 -18.97 -12.77 1.05
N ASP A 254 -18.82 -11.85 2.00
CA ASP A 254 -17.61 -11.74 2.82
C ASP A 254 -17.45 -12.90 3.82
N THR A 255 -18.53 -13.32 4.46
CA THR A 255 -18.47 -14.38 5.49
C THR A 255 -18.51 -15.80 4.91
N GLY A 256 -19.16 -16.00 3.76
CA GLY A 256 -19.42 -17.32 3.18
C GLY A 256 -18.55 -17.72 1.99
N CYS A 257 -17.96 -16.76 1.27
CA CYS A 257 -17.20 -17.03 0.04
C CYS A 257 -15.72 -16.66 0.12
N ARG A 258 -15.26 -16.08 1.22
CA ARG A 258 -13.88 -15.58 1.39
C ARG A 258 -12.80 -16.66 1.25
N ASP A 259 -13.06 -17.86 1.73
CA ASP A 259 -12.07 -18.96 1.72
C ASP A 259 -12.32 -19.98 0.59
N VAL A 260 -13.20 -19.67 -0.37
CA VAL A 260 -13.53 -20.57 -1.48
C VAL A 260 -12.61 -20.29 -2.68
N PRO A 261 -11.90 -21.30 -3.24
CA PRO A 261 -10.98 -21.11 -4.37
C PRO A 261 -11.61 -20.52 -5.63
N ASP A 262 -12.91 -20.76 -5.84
CA ASP A 262 -13.72 -20.14 -6.90
C ASP A 262 -14.78 -19.23 -6.27
N LEU A 263 -14.33 -18.06 -5.82
CA LEU A 263 -15.16 -16.99 -5.27
C LEU A 263 -16.35 -16.68 -6.18
N GLY A 264 -16.14 -16.62 -7.49
CA GLY A 264 -17.19 -16.35 -8.47
C GLY A 264 -18.28 -17.42 -8.51
N ALA A 265 -17.93 -18.70 -8.32
CA ALA A 265 -18.91 -19.78 -8.23
C ALA A 265 -19.70 -19.73 -6.92
N CYS A 266 -19.04 -19.46 -5.78
CA CYS A 266 -19.70 -19.30 -4.50
C CYS A 266 -20.70 -18.14 -4.50
N LEU A 267 -20.30 -16.98 -5.03
CA LEU A 267 -21.18 -15.82 -5.17
C LEU A 267 -22.38 -16.11 -6.08
N MET A 268 -22.19 -16.88 -7.16
CA MET A 268 -23.30 -17.30 -8.04
C MET A 268 -24.26 -18.26 -7.35
N GLU A 269 -23.76 -19.17 -6.51
CA GLU A 269 -24.59 -20.06 -5.71
C GLU A 269 -25.45 -19.24 -4.75
N ARG A 270 -24.85 -18.30 -4.00
CA ARG A 270 -25.56 -17.38 -3.10
C ARG A 270 -26.55 -16.47 -3.82
N TRP A 271 -26.16 -15.94 -4.98
CA TRP A 271 -27.04 -15.15 -5.83
C TRP A 271 -28.24 -15.97 -6.34
N SER A 272 -28.07 -17.28 -6.56
CA SER A 272 -29.17 -18.16 -6.97
C SER A 272 -30.19 -18.48 -5.86
N GLU A 273 -29.80 -18.26 -4.60
CA GLU A 273 -30.67 -18.39 -3.43
C GLU A 273 -31.60 -17.18 -3.27
N LEU A 274 -31.32 -16.05 -3.93
CA LEU A 274 -32.17 -14.87 -3.94
C LEU A 274 -33.54 -15.17 -4.59
N PRO A 275 -34.64 -14.59 -4.06
CA PRO A 275 -35.94 -14.65 -4.69
C PRO A 275 -35.86 -14.19 -6.16
N PRO A 276 -36.39 -14.97 -7.14
CA PRO A 276 -36.32 -14.60 -8.54
C PRO A 276 -37.13 -13.33 -8.84
N GLY A 277 -36.64 -12.50 -9.76
CA GLY A 277 -37.29 -11.27 -10.23
C GLY A 277 -36.43 -10.02 -9.99
N GLU A 278 -37.09 -8.86 -9.93
CA GLU A 278 -36.48 -7.52 -9.89
C GLU A 278 -35.38 -7.39 -8.82
N LEU A 279 -35.52 -8.09 -7.69
CA LEU A 279 -34.53 -8.11 -6.62
C LEU A 279 -33.21 -8.81 -7.02
N ARG A 280 -33.30 -10.00 -7.61
CA ARG A 280 -32.14 -10.78 -8.03
C ARG A 280 -31.38 -10.07 -9.16
N ASP A 281 -32.12 -9.45 -10.07
CA ASP A 281 -31.58 -8.66 -11.17
C ASP A 281 -30.92 -7.36 -10.66
N ARG A 282 -31.42 -6.79 -9.56
CA ARG A 282 -30.90 -5.55 -8.98
C ARG A 282 -29.73 -5.77 -8.03
N VAL A 283 -29.67 -6.88 -7.27
CA VAL A 283 -28.45 -7.28 -6.54
C VAL A 283 -27.31 -7.57 -7.51
N CYS A 284 -27.60 -8.20 -8.65
CA CYS A 284 -26.65 -8.37 -9.74
C CYS A 284 -26.05 -7.03 -10.20
N PHE A 285 -26.90 -5.99 -10.22
CA PHE A 285 -26.58 -4.67 -10.71
C PHE A 285 -25.88 -3.77 -9.67
N ASP A 286 -26.34 -3.74 -8.42
CA ASP A 286 -25.74 -2.94 -7.34
C ASP A 286 -24.32 -3.42 -6.99
N VAL A 287 -24.07 -4.74 -7.10
CA VAL A 287 -22.73 -5.32 -7.00
C VAL A 287 -21.80 -4.78 -8.09
N GLN A 288 -22.30 -4.38 -9.26
CA GLN A 288 -21.49 -3.71 -10.30
C GLN A 288 -21.30 -2.22 -10.03
N VAL A 289 -22.31 -1.52 -9.52
CA VAL A 289 -22.29 -0.05 -9.40
C VAL A 289 -21.50 0.44 -8.18
N HIS A 290 -21.53 -0.29 -7.06
CA HIS A 290 -20.90 0.14 -5.80
C HIS A 290 -19.49 -0.43 -5.56
N ASN A 291 -19.05 -1.45 -6.30
CA ASN A 291 -17.78 -2.13 -6.04
C ASN A 291 -16.58 -1.65 -6.88
N GLY A 292 -16.70 -0.50 -7.56
CA GLY A 292 -15.53 0.19 -8.12
C GLY A 292 -14.46 0.58 -7.08
N LEU A 293 -14.73 0.37 -5.78
CA LEU A 293 -13.80 0.60 -4.66
C LEU A 293 -13.16 -0.68 -4.08
N ALA A 294 -13.57 -1.88 -4.50
CA ALA A 294 -13.04 -3.15 -3.99
C ALA A 294 -12.12 -3.82 -5.03
N GLY A 295 -10.98 -3.18 -5.34
CA GLY A 295 -10.04 -3.58 -6.40
C GLY A 295 -9.24 -4.90 -6.20
N TRP A 296 -9.70 -5.82 -5.35
CA TRP A 296 -8.94 -7.01 -4.94
C TRP A 296 -9.63 -8.35 -5.25
N LEU A 297 -10.84 -8.34 -5.79
CA LEU A 297 -11.61 -9.57 -6.08
C LEU A 297 -11.81 -9.70 -7.60
N ASP A 298 -11.54 -10.88 -8.16
CA ASP A 298 -11.81 -11.21 -9.57
C ASP A 298 -13.32 -11.40 -9.79
N TRP A 299 -14.03 -10.29 -9.99
CA TRP A 299 -15.47 -10.27 -10.22
C TRP A 299 -15.86 -10.67 -11.65
N SER A 300 -14.91 -10.84 -12.57
CA SER A 300 -15.20 -11.04 -14.00
C SER A 300 -16.05 -12.30 -14.26
N GLY A 301 -15.80 -13.37 -13.49
CA GLY A 301 -16.57 -14.60 -13.57
C GLY A 301 -17.99 -14.49 -12.99
N PHE A 302 -18.21 -13.66 -11.97
CA PHE A 302 -19.54 -13.38 -11.44
C PHE A 302 -20.31 -12.46 -12.40
N GLU A 303 -19.68 -11.37 -12.82
CA GLU A 303 -20.24 -10.36 -13.73
C GLU A 303 -20.79 -11.00 -15.02
N GLY A 304 -19.98 -11.79 -15.73
CA GLY A 304 -20.40 -12.42 -16.98
C GLY A 304 -21.55 -13.41 -16.81
N ARG A 305 -21.60 -14.15 -15.68
CA ARG A 305 -22.68 -15.12 -15.40
C ARG A 305 -23.96 -14.46 -14.92
N CYS A 306 -23.83 -13.34 -14.22
CA CYS A 306 -24.94 -12.54 -13.74
C CYS A 306 -25.64 -11.84 -14.90
N LEU A 307 -24.89 -11.27 -15.84
CA LEU A 307 -25.41 -10.65 -17.07
C LEU A 307 -26.05 -11.66 -18.03
N GLN A 308 -25.47 -12.86 -18.17
CA GLN A 308 -26.09 -13.94 -18.96
C GLN A 308 -27.43 -14.41 -18.39
N ALA A 309 -27.71 -14.12 -17.12
CA ALA A 309 -28.94 -14.50 -16.47
C ALA A 309 -30.02 -13.41 -16.49
N LEU A 310 -29.67 -12.18 -16.91
CA LEU A 310 -30.66 -11.13 -17.18
C LEU A 310 -31.46 -11.49 -18.44
N GLU A 311 -32.76 -11.17 -18.44
CA GLU A 311 -33.61 -11.38 -19.61
C GLU A 311 -33.19 -10.45 -20.76
N GLU A 312 -33.24 -10.95 -22.01
CA GLU A 312 -32.94 -10.16 -23.20
C GLU A 312 -33.78 -8.86 -23.23
N GLY A 313 -33.12 -7.71 -23.23
CA GLY A 313 -33.75 -6.39 -23.18
C GLY A 313 -33.93 -5.79 -21.78
N TYR A 314 -33.46 -6.44 -20.71
CA TYR A 314 -33.48 -5.89 -19.34
C TYR A 314 -32.77 -4.53 -19.28
N CYS A 315 -31.60 -4.39 -19.91
CA CYS A 315 -30.87 -3.12 -19.93
C CYS A 315 -31.67 -1.97 -20.56
N GLU A 316 -32.61 -2.25 -21.48
CA GLU A 316 -33.48 -1.22 -22.07
C GLU A 316 -34.54 -0.67 -21.10
N THR A 317 -34.82 -1.40 -20.02
CA THR A 317 -35.79 -0.99 -19.00
C THR A 317 -35.19 -0.06 -17.95
N LEU A 318 -33.86 0.01 -17.87
CA LEU A 318 -33.13 0.86 -16.93
C LEU A 318 -33.12 2.33 -17.39
N GLU A 319 -33.07 3.25 -16.42
CA GLU A 319 -32.88 4.68 -16.69
C GLU A 319 -31.38 5.01 -16.91
N ASP A 320 -31.08 6.07 -17.65
CA ASP A 320 -29.70 6.58 -17.78
C ASP A 320 -29.24 7.15 -16.42
N PRO A 321 -28.01 6.87 -15.92
CA PRO A 321 -26.84 6.26 -16.58
C PRO A 321 -26.70 4.73 -16.37
N LEU A 322 -27.66 4.10 -15.70
CA LEU A 322 -27.60 2.66 -15.36
C LEU A 322 -27.74 1.78 -16.60
N ARG A 323 -28.59 2.22 -17.53
CA ARG A 323 -28.74 1.63 -18.86
C ARG A 323 -27.42 1.54 -19.64
N ALA A 324 -26.63 2.61 -19.63
CA ALA A 324 -25.33 2.65 -20.32
C ALA A 324 -24.35 1.61 -19.79
N ARG A 325 -24.22 1.49 -18.45
CA ARG A 325 -23.35 0.50 -17.82
C ARG A 325 -23.82 -0.93 -18.09
N CYS A 326 -25.12 -1.17 -18.02
CA CYS A 326 -25.71 -2.48 -18.31
C CYS A 326 -25.40 -2.91 -19.76
N ILE A 327 -25.58 -2.00 -20.74
CA ILE A 327 -25.27 -2.26 -22.15
C ILE A 327 -23.77 -2.45 -22.37
N SER A 328 -22.91 -1.70 -21.67
CA SER A 328 -21.45 -1.89 -21.72
C SER A 328 -21.04 -3.26 -21.19
N ALA A 329 -21.72 -3.75 -20.17
CA ALA A 329 -21.48 -5.07 -19.61
C ALA A 329 -22.01 -6.19 -20.54
N GLU A 330 -23.17 -6.02 -21.17
CA GLU A 330 -23.66 -6.93 -22.23
C GLU A 330 -22.68 -6.98 -23.42
N ALA A 331 -22.19 -5.82 -23.87
CA ALA A 331 -21.19 -5.73 -24.94
C ALA A 331 -19.92 -6.53 -24.58
N ARG A 332 -19.45 -6.45 -23.33
CA ARG A 332 -18.29 -7.20 -22.81
C ARG A 332 -18.55 -8.69 -22.79
N ALA A 333 -19.69 -9.11 -22.26
CA ALA A 333 -20.07 -10.52 -22.21
C ALA A 333 -20.23 -11.13 -23.61
N ALA A 334 -20.70 -10.34 -24.59
CA ALA A 334 -20.85 -10.76 -25.97
C ALA A 334 -19.55 -10.67 -26.80
N GLY A 335 -18.60 -9.82 -26.39
CA GLY A 335 -17.44 -9.46 -27.22
C GLY A 335 -17.85 -8.73 -28.51
N ASP A 336 -18.93 -7.95 -28.48
CA ASP A 336 -19.54 -7.32 -29.65
C ASP A 336 -19.77 -5.82 -29.41
N LEU A 337 -18.96 -4.97 -30.04
CA LEU A 337 -19.08 -3.52 -29.95
C LEU A 337 -20.38 -2.99 -30.57
N SER A 338 -21.04 -3.72 -31.47
CA SER A 338 -22.31 -3.26 -32.03
C SER A 338 -23.43 -3.20 -30.99
N VAL A 339 -23.25 -3.84 -29.83
CA VAL A 339 -24.13 -3.69 -28.66
C VAL A 339 -24.08 -2.25 -28.13
N CYS A 340 -22.95 -1.54 -28.25
CA CYS A 340 -22.81 -0.13 -27.89
C CYS A 340 -23.54 0.83 -28.85
N ASP A 341 -23.97 0.40 -30.05
CA ASP A 341 -24.75 1.25 -30.97
C ASP A 341 -26.17 1.54 -30.43
N GLY A 342 -26.62 0.80 -29.43
CA GLY A 342 -27.94 0.94 -28.80
C GLY A 342 -28.05 2.05 -27.74
N VAL A 343 -26.93 2.62 -27.29
CA VAL A 343 -26.89 3.70 -26.29
C VAL A 343 -26.86 5.09 -26.92
N GLY A 344 -27.21 6.11 -26.14
CA GLY A 344 -27.11 7.50 -26.61
C GLY A 344 -25.66 7.89 -26.91
N PRO A 345 -25.41 8.91 -27.76
CA PRO A 345 -24.07 9.23 -28.24
C PRO A 345 -23.04 9.58 -27.15
N GLY A 346 -23.46 10.03 -25.96
CA GLY A 346 -22.54 10.27 -24.83
C GLY A 346 -22.20 8.99 -24.05
N ASP A 347 -23.07 7.99 -24.09
CA ASP A 347 -22.87 6.71 -23.43
C ASP A 347 -22.23 5.67 -24.36
N GLN A 348 -22.36 5.87 -25.68
CA GLN A 348 -21.70 5.06 -26.70
C GLN A 348 -20.19 5.14 -26.57
N GLU A 349 -19.63 6.35 -26.48
CA GLU A 349 -18.20 6.58 -26.27
C GLU A 349 -17.71 5.87 -24.99
N ARG A 350 -18.47 5.97 -23.90
CA ARG A 350 -18.14 5.29 -22.64
C ARG A 350 -18.21 3.76 -22.75
N CYS A 351 -19.23 3.22 -23.42
CA CYS A 351 -19.39 1.79 -23.65
C CYS A 351 -18.24 1.22 -24.48
N GLU A 352 -17.87 1.96 -25.53
CA GLU A 352 -16.72 1.69 -26.37
C GLU A 352 -15.42 1.72 -25.55
N ASP A 353 -15.16 2.78 -24.78
CA ASP A 353 -13.99 2.91 -23.90
C ASP A 353 -13.86 1.76 -22.90
N GLU A 354 -14.95 1.38 -22.22
CA GLU A 354 -14.97 0.25 -21.29
C GLU A 354 -14.63 -1.06 -22.03
N MET A 355 -15.24 -1.31 -23.19
CA MET A 355 -14.93 -2.49 -24.02
C MET A 355 -13.45 -2.59 -24.41
N PHE A 356 -12.80 -1.45 -24.67
CA PHE A 356 -11.38 -1.40 -25.03
C PHE A 356 -10.46 -1.61 -23.83
N LEU A 357 -10.77 -1.00 -22.68
CA LEU A 357 -9.99 -1.17 -21.44
C LEU A 357 -9.91 -2.63 -21.00
N TYR A 358 -10.96 -3.42 -21.23
CA TYR A 358 -10.98 -4.84 -20.86
C TYR A 358 -10.49 -5.78 -21.96
N GLY A 359 -10.00 -5.27 -23.09
CA GLY A 359 -9.32 -6.07 -24.11
C GLY A 359 -10.21 -7.06 -24.86
N PHE A 360 -11.51 -6.77 -25.00
CA PHE A 360 -12.45 -7.65 -25.73
C PHE A 360 -12.53 -7.34 -27.23
N ALA A 361 -11.95 -6.23 -27.68
CA ALA A 361 -11.91 -5.88 -29.10
C ALA A 361 -11.00 -6.84 -29.91
N ASP A 362 -11.33 -7.05 -31.17
CA ASP A 362 -10.37 -7.53 -32.16
C ASP A 362 -9.64 -6.35 -32.82
N LEU A 363 -8.61 -6.61 -33.62
CA LEU A 363 -7.88 -5.52 -34.29
C LEU A 363 -8.76 -4.71 -35.24
N ALA A 364 -9.76 -5.33 -35.87
CA ALA A 364 -10.63 -4.63 -36.81
C ALA A 364 -11.51 -3.62 -36.06
N ALA A 365 -11.91 -3.95 -34.83
CA ALA A 365 -12.56 -3.05 -33.89
C ALA A 365 -11.64 -1.91 -33.45
N CYS A 366 -10.36 -2.20 -33.14
CA CYS A 366 -9.40 -1.13 -32.84
C CYS A 366 -9.23 -0.16 -34.02
N ASP A 367 -9.06 -0.68 -35.23
CA ASP A 367 -8.88 0.13 -36.45
C ASP A 367 -10.09 1.03 -36.78
N ALA A 368 -11.28 0.68 -36.27
CA ALA A 368 -12.51 1.44 -36.46
C ALA A 368 -12.59 2.69 -35.55
N LEU A 369 -11.74 2.78 -34.51
CA LEU A 369 -11.74 3.91 -33.58
C LEU A 369 -11.33 5.21 -34.26
N ALA A 370 -12.18 6.23 -34.12
CA ALA A 370 -11.93 7.54 -34.70
C ALA A 370 -10.74 8.24 -34.04
N ASP A 371 -10.62 8.11 -32.71
CA ASP A 371 -9.50 8.64 -31.94
C ASP A 371 -8.23 7.80 -32.15
N ALA A 372 -7.10 8.47 -32.36
CA ALA A 372 -5.83 7.80 -32.66
C ALA A 372 -5.17 7.21 -31.41
N GLU A 373 -5.34 7.85 -30.25
CA GLU A 373 -4.75 7.40 -28.99
C GLU A 373 -5.51 6.19 -28.44
N LEU A 374 -6.85 6.20 -28.50
CA LEU A 374 -7.67 5.03 -28.15
C LEU A 374 -7.43 3.86 -29.10
N ARG A 375 -7.24 4.13 -30.41
CA ARG A 375 -6.89 3.11 -31.40
C ARG A 375 -5.57 2.43 -31.09
N ASP A 376 -4.53 3.21 -30.82
CA ASP A 376 -3.21 2.68 -30.46
C ASP A 376 -3.28 1.92 -29.13
N THR A 377 -4.08 2.41 -28.18
CA THR A 377 -4.31 1.75 -26.88
C THR A 377 -4.99 0.39 -27.04
N CYS A 378 -6.11 0.36 -27.76
CA CYS A 378 -6.82 -0.86 -28.10
C CYS A 378 -5.90 -1.86 -28.82
N ALA A 379 -5.17 -1.40 -29.84
CA ALA A 379 -4.33 -2.26 -30.64
C ALA A 379 -3.19 -2.88 -29.81
N TYR A 380 -2.62 -2.15 -28.84
CA TYR A 380 -1.60 -2.72 -27.97
C TYR A 380 -2.19 -3.70 -26.94
N ILE A 381 -3.37 -3.42 -26.35
CA ILE A 381 -4.03 -4.34 -25.41
C ILE A 381 -4.33 -5.67 -26.12
N VAL A 382 -4.81 -5.60 -27.36
CA VAL A 382 -5.03 -6.79 -28.21
C VAL A 382 -3.73 -7.52 -28.50
N ALA A 383 -2.64 -6.80 -28.80
CA ALA A 383 -1.32 -7.42 -29.02
C ALA A 383 -0.79 -8.14 -27.76
N VAL A 384 -0.99 -7.57 -26.57
CA VAL A 384 -0.64 -8.17 -25.28
C VAL A 384 -1.46 -9.43 -25.04
N ARG A 385 -2.79 -9.36 -25.19
CA ARG A 385 -3.70 -10.51 -25.01
C ARG A 385 -3.37 -11.66 -25.95
N ASP A 386 -3.08 -11.36 -27.20
CA ASP A 386 -2.80 -12.36 -28.23
C ASP A 386 -1.34 -12.88 -28.15
N GLY A 387 -0.49 -12.27 -27.32
CA GLY A 387 0.94 -12.59 -27.20
C GLY A 387 1.76 -12.24 -28.45
N GLU A 388 1.28 -11.33 -29.30
CA GLU A 388 1.92 -11.00 -30.58
C GLU A 388 2.90 -9.81 -30.45
N THR A 389 4.08 -10.04 -29.89
CA THR A 389 5.11 -8.99 -29.68
C THR A 389 5.57 -8.30 -30.95
N SER A 390 5.49 -8.96 -32.11
CA SER A 390 5.77 -8.35 -33.42
C SER A 390 4.82 -7.21 -33.77
N ARG A 391 3.63 -7.16 -33.17
CA ARG A 391 2.70 -6.02 -33.29
C ARG A 391 3.12 -4.88 -32.38
N CYS A 392 3.58 -5.17 -31.16
CA CYS A 392 4.10 -4.15 -30.24
C CYS A 392 5.19 -3.30 -30.91
N LEU A 393 6.07 -3.94 -31.68
CA LEU A 393 7.16 -3.28 -32.43
C LEU A 393 6.70 -2.26 -33.50
N GLN A 394 5.41 -2.24 -33.85
CA GLN A 394 4.86 -1.33 -34.86
C GLN A 394 4.39 0.01 -34.27
N PHE A 395 4.24 0.11 -32.94
CA PHE A 395 3.80 1.33 -32.27
C PHE A 395 4.92 2.38 -32.14
N PRO A 396 4.58 3.67 -31.94
CA PRO A 396 5.52 4.71 -31.48
C PRO A 396 6.25 4.28 -30.19
N ALA A 397 7.41 4.88 -29.86
CA ALA A 397 8.30 4.29 -28.86
C ALA A 397 7.64 4.16 -27.47
N ALA A 398 6.90 5.19 -27.04
CA ALA A 398 6.18 5.16 -25.75
C ALA A 398 5.15 4.01 -25.69
N ALA A 399 4.27 3.90 -26.69
CA ALA A 399 3.25 2.84 -26.76
C ALA A 399 3.87 1.44 -26.99
N ARG A 400 4.96 1.37 -27.75
CA ARG A 400 5.74 0.13 -27.96
C ARG A 400 6.31 -0.39 -26.65
N ASN A 401 6.97 0.46 -25.86
CA ASN A 401 7.57 0.07 -24.58
C ASN A 401 6.49 -0.43 -23.61
N ALA A 402 5.36 0.28 -23.51
CA ALA A 402 4.22 -0.15 -22.71
C ALA A 402 3.66 -1.51 -23.17
N CYS A 403 3.47 -1.69 -24.48
CA CYS A 403 3.02 -2.95 -25.07
C CYS A 403 3.97 -4.11 -24.76
N LEU A 404 5.28 -3.92 -24.95
CA LEU A 404 6.28 -4.96 -24.71
C LEU A 404 6.36 -5.34 -23.22
N ALA A 405 6.36 -4.35 -22.31
CA ALA A 405 6.37 -4.60 -20.87
C ALA A 405 5.14 -5.40 -20.41
N LEU A 406 3.95 -5.00 -20.89
CA LEU A 406 2.71 -5.70 -20.59
C LEU A 406 2.66 -7.09 -21.23
N ALA A 407 3.19 -7.27 -22.45
CA ALA A 407 3.21 -8.57 -23.12
C ALA A 407 4.05 -9.59 -22.35
N VAL A 408 5.23 -9.18 -21.90
CA VAL A 408 6.13 -9.99 -21.05
C VAL A 408 5.47 -10.31 -19.71
N THR A 409 4.76 -9.34 -19.12
CA THR A 409 4.06 -9.54 -17.84
C THR A 409 2.81 -10.41 -17.98
N ALA A 410 2.08 -10.34 -19.10
CA ALA A 410 0.82 -11.07 -19.26
C ALA A 410 1.05 -12.53 -19.68
N ASN A 411 2.06 -12.82 -20.51
CA ASN A 411 2.22 -14.12 -21.15
C ASN A 411 3.48 -14.84 -20.67
N ALA A 412 3.31 -15.85 -19.82
CA ALA A 412 4.42 -16.68 -19.33
C ALA A 412 5.14 -17.45 -20.46
N ASP A 413 4.48 -17.69 -21.60
CA ASP A 413 5.05 -18.36 -22.75
C ASP A 413 6.04 -17.47 -23.54
N LEU A 414 6.07 -16.16 -23.30
CA LEU A 414 6.95 -15.20 -23.97
C LEU A 414 8.31 -15.09 -23.27
N VAL A 415 9.08 -16.19 -23.31
CA VAL A 415 10.43 -16.28 -22.73
C VAL A 415 11.49 -16.03 -23.81
N ASP A 416 11.47 -14.87 -24.43
CA ASP A 416 12.50 -14.48 -25.40
C ASP A 416 13.11 -13.13 -24.99
N PRO A 417 14.32 -13.12 -24.38
CA PRO A 417 14.99 -11.89 -23.97
C PRO A 417 15.18 -10.88 -25.11
N SER A 418 15.15 -11.31 -26.38
CA SER A 418 15.21 -10.41 -27.52
C SER A 418 14.00 -9.48 -27.65
N ILE A 419 12.89 -9.79 -26.97
CA ILE A 419 11.72 -8.89 -26.85
C ILE A 419 12.13 -7.60 -26.11
N CYS A 420 12.97 -7.71 -25.08
CA CYS A 420 13.44 -6.56 -24.30
C CYS A 420 14.43 -5.67 -25.07
N GLU A 421 15.04 -6.18 -26.14
CA GLU A 421 15.86 -5.37 -27.07
C GLU A 421 15.00 -4.45 -27.97
N GLY A 422 13.68 -4.64 -27.97
CA GLY A 422 12.73 -3.81 -28.72
C GLY A 422 12.41 -2.45 -28.08
N PHE A 423 12.83 -2.24 -26.84
CA PHE A 423 12.62 -0.98 -26.11
C PHE A 423 13.40 0.17 -26.77
N GLN A 424 12.73 1.30 -26.98
CA GLN A 424 13.32 2.50 -27.55
C GLN A 424 13.03 3.70 -26.66
N VAL A 425 14.00 4.58 -26.47
CA VAL A 425 13.78 5.84 -25.76
C VAL A 425 13.65 6.95 -26.80
N GLU A 426 12.62 7.79 -26.65
CA GLU A 426 12.35 8.94 -27.53
C GLU A 426 13.06 10.22 -27.07
N ASP A 427 13.45 10.30 -25.80
CA ASP A 427 14.19 11.42 -25.20
C ASP A 427 15.63 11.03 -24.86
N ASP A 428 16.59 11.90 -25.17
CA ASP A 428 18.01 11.70 -24.86
C ASP A 428 18.31 11.65 -23.34
N ASP A 429 17.32 12.02 -22.51
CA ASP A 429 17.46 12.18 -21.05
C ASP A 429 17.14 10.92 -20.22
N VAL A 430 16.61 9.84 -20.83
CA VAL A 430 16.35 8.58 -20.10
C VAL A 430 17.30 7.48 -20.60
N PRO A 431 18.14 6.88 -19.74
CA PRO A 431 19.04 5.81 -20.17
C PRO A 431 18.24 4.60 -20.67
N ILE A 432 18.44 4.23 -21.94
CA ILE A 432 17.82 3.03 -22.58
C ILE A 432 18.06 1.76 -21.74
N GLU A 433 19.19 1.71 -21.04
CA GLU A 433 19.60 0.58 -20.20
C GLU A 433 18.59 0.30 -19.08
N GLY A 434 17.95 1.32 -18.49
CA GLY A 434 17.01 1.14 -17.39
C GLY A 434 15.71 0.42 -17.77
N LEU A 435 15.09 0.79 -18.89
CA LEU A 435 13.83 0.16 -19.34
C LEU A 435 14.04 -1.28 -19.82
N ARG A 436 15.17 -1.53 -20.50
CA ARG A 436 15.56 -2.88 -20.92
C ARG A 436 15.80 -3.77 -19.71
N ASP A 437 16.51 -3.27 -18.70
CA ASP A 437 16.80 -4.01 -17.47
C ASP A 437 15.50 -4.33 -16.69
N ILE A 438 14.54 -3.40 -16.61
CA ILE A 438 13.22 -3.67 -16.00
C ILE A 438 12.46 -4.78 -16.74
N CYS A 439 12.47 -4.79 -18.08
CA CYS A 439 11.84 -5.85 -18.87
C CYS A 439 12.48 -7.22 -18.60
N LEU A 440 13.82 -7.28 -18.58
CA LEU A 440 14.55 -8.51 -18.29
C LEU A 440 14.28 -9.02 -16.87
N LEU A 441 14.20 -8.12 -15.89
CA LEU A 441 13.83 -8.45 -14.51
C LEU A 441 12.45 -9.10 -14.42
N GLN A 442 11.43 -8.50 -15.05
CA GLN A 442 10.05 -9.04 -15.05
C GLN A 442 9.97 -10.40 -15.75
N MET A 443 10.72 -10.58 -16.84
CA MET A 443 10.80 -11.86 -17.53
C MET A 443 11.48 -12.92 -16.66
N ALA A 444 12.61 -12.57 -16.06
CA ALA A 444 13.39 -13.49 -15.24
C ALA A 444 12.60 -14.00 -14.03
N THR A 445 11.91 -13.11 -13.31
CA THR A 445 11.11 -13.47 -12.12
C THR A 445 9.92 -14.34 -12.48
N ARG A 446 9.24 -14.03 -13.59
CA ARG A 446 8.07 -14.80 -14.04
C ARG A 446 8.42 -16.20 -14.53
N VAL A 447 9.53 -16.34 -15.25
CA VAL A 447 9.99 -17.63 -15.79
C VAL A 447 10.72 -18.44 -14.73
N GLY A 448 11.27 -17.74 -13.74
CA GLY A 448 12.12 -18.34 -12.73
C GLY A 448 13.48 -18.78 -13.28
N ASP A 449 14.04 -18.04 -14.23
CA ASP A 449 15.34 -18.36 -14.84
C ASP A 449 16.33 -17.21 -14.68
N VAL A 450 17.31 -17.43 -13.80
CA VAL A 450 18.37 -16.46 -13.47
C VAL A 450 19.26 -16.16 -14.68
N LEU A 451 19.31 -17.03 -15.69
CA LEU A 451 20.10 -16.80 -16.89
C LEU A 451 19.55 -15.65 -17.74
N VAL A 452 18.28 -15.27 -17.57
CA VAL A 452 17.70 -14.08 -18.19
C VAL A 452 18.39 -12.80 -17.67
N CYS A 453 18.87 -12.81 -16.42
CA CYS A 453 19.57 -11.67 -15.81
C CYS A 453 20.95 -11.41 -16.41
N ALA A 454 21.55 -12.38 -17.14
CA ALA A 454 22.90 -12.25 -17.68
C ALA A 454 23.07 -11.11 -18.71
N GLY A 455 21.96 -10.62 -19.27
CA GLY A 455 21.96 -9.51 -20.22
C GLY A 455 21.96 -8.12 -19.60
N MET A 456 21.88 -8.00 -18.27
CA MET A 456 21.68 -6.73 -17.54
C MET A 456 23.00 -6.08 -17.09
N THR A 457 22.96 -4.81 -16.70
CA THR A 457 24.09 -4.13 -16.05
C THR A 457 24.47 -4.81 -14.73
N THR A 458 25.70 -4.65 -14.22
CA THR A 458 26.16 -5.38 -13.01
C THR A 458 25.25 -5.20 -11.80
N ALA A 459 24.80 -3.97 -11.53
CA ALA A 459 23.90 -3.67 -10.41
C ALA A 459 22.49 -4.24 -10.65
N ALA A 460 21.94 -4.08 -11.86
CA ALA A 460 20.60 -4.58 -12.18
C ALA A 460 20.57 -6.12 -12.27
N ARG A 461 21.67 -6.74 -12.73
CA ARG A 461 21.87 -8.19 -12.74
C ARG A 461 21.80 -8.74 -11.32
N ALA A 462 22.54 -8.15 -10.36
CA ALA A 462 22.48 -8.56 -8.96
C ALA A 462 21.05 -8.48 -8.39
N ALA A 463 20.33 -7.38 -8.64
CA ALA A 463 18.94 -7.23 -8.21
C ALA A 463 18.01 -8.26 -8.85
N CYS A 464 18.21 -8.58 -10.13
CA CYS A 464 17.47 -9.60 -10.85
C CYS A 464 17.73 -11.00 -10.32
N GLU A 465 19.00 -11.35 -10.13
CA GLU A 465 19.42 -12.64 -9.58
C GLU A 465 18.81 -12.89 -8.19
N LEU A 466 18.80 -11.86 -7.34
CA LEU A 466 18.16 -11.90 -6.02
C LEU A 466 16.65 -12.07 -6.12
N ALA A 467 15.97 -11.27 -6.95
CA ALA A 467 14.52 -11.32 -7.10
C ALA A 467 14.03 -12.68 -7.63
N VAL A 468 14.75 -13.26 -8.59
CA VAL A 468 14.45 -14.58 -9.15
C VAL A 468 14.64 -15.68 -8.09
N GLY A 469 15.75 -15.65 -7.36
CA GLY A 469 16.02 -16.63 -6.31
C GLY A 469 15.01 -16.59 -5.17
N ALA A 470 14.65 -15.38 -4.71
CA ALA A 470 13.63 -15.19 -3.68
C ALA A 470 12.24 -15.67 -4.15
N TYR A 471 11.85 -15.35 -5.39
CA TYR A 471 10.50 -15.64 -5.89
C TYR A 471 10.22 -17.14 -6.10
N ILE A 472 11.20 -17.92 -6.55
CA ILE A 472 10.98 -19.35 -6.86
C ILE A 472 11.28 -20.24 -5.64
N GLY A 473 11.97 -19.73 -4.62
CA GLY A 473 12.38 -20.52 -3.45
C GLY A 473 13.35 -21.67 -3.75
N HIS A 474 13.89 -21.76 -4.97
CA HIS A 474 14.80 -22.84 -5.36
C HIS A 474 16.26 -22.45 -5.14
N GLY A 475 16.87 -22.91 -4.05
CA GLY A 475 18.28 -22.61 -3.75
C GLY A 475 19.29 -23.02 -4.82
N ALA A 476 18.94 -23.94 -5.74
CA ALA A 476 19.77 -24.27 -6.90
C ALA A 476 19.97 -23.08 -7.87
N GLN A 477 19.04 -22.11 -7.89
CA GLN A 477 19.21 -20.87 -8.65
C GLN A 477 20.18 -19.92 -7.97
N CYS A 478 20.22 -19.91 -6.63
CA CYS A 478 21.19 -19.12 -5.87
C CYS A 478 22.64 -19.55 -6.13
N ASP A 479 22.88 -20.82 -6.49
CA ASP A 479 24.20 -21.30 -6.89
C ASP A 479 24.74 -20.66 -8.18
N LEU A 480 23.87 -20.07 -9.00
CA LEU A 480 24.24 -19.41 -10.25
C LEU A 480 24.60 -17.92 -10.05
N VAL A 481 24.37 -17.39 -8.84
CA VAL A 481 24.69 -16.00 -8.48
C VAL A 481 26.19 -15.87 -8.22
N GLU A 482 26.87 -15.07 -9.05
CA GLU A 482 28.33 -14.94 -9.02
C GLU A 482 28.83 -14.08 -7.85
N ALA A 483 28.05 -13.07 -7.45
CA ALA A 483 28.38 -12.17 -6.35
C ALA A 483 28.15 -12.86 -5.00
N PRO A 484 29.19 -13.07 -4.16
CA PRO A 484 29.07 -13.83 -2.91
C PRO A 484 28.00 -13.30 -1.95
N VAL A 485 27.89 -11.97 -1.81
CA VAL A 485 26.90 -11.31 -0.94
C VAL A 485 25.49 -11.58 -1.44
N VAL A 486 25.23 -11.35 -2.74
CA VAL A 486 23.91 -11.58 -3.36
C VAL A 486 23.52 -13.05 -3.31
N ARG A 487 24.50 -13.97 -3.45
CA ARG A 487 24.28 -15.40 -3.30
C ARG A 487 23.90 -15.75 -1.86
N CYS A 488 24.54 -15.13 -0.88
CA CYS A 488 24.22 -15.31 0.53
C CYS A 488 22.79 -14.83 0.83
N ASP A 489 22.42 -13.64 0.35
CA ASP A 489 21.09 -13.07 0.51
C ASP A 489 20.03 -13.96 -0.15
N CYS A 490 20.29 -14.41 -1.38
CA CYS A 490 19.42 -15.32 -2.13
C CYS A 490 19.15 -16.61 -1.34
N LEU A 491 20.21 -17.28 -0.88
CA LEU A 491 20.09 -18.53 -0.12
C LEU A 491 19.31 -18.33 1.19
N THR A 492 19.53 -17.21 1.88
CA THR A 492 18.83 -16.86 3.12
C THR A 492 17.36 -16.57 2.89
N PHE A 493 17.01 -15.74 1.89
CA PHE A 493 15.62 -15.46 1.54
C PHE A 493 14.88 -16.71 1.07
N SER A 494 15.49 -17.53 0.20
CA SER A 494 14.87 -18.78 -0.22
C SER A 494 14.66 -19.73 0.97
N ALA A 495 15.65 -19.89 1.87
CA ALA A 495 15.52 -20.75 3.04
C ALA A 495 14.39 -20.32 3.97
N LEU A 496 14.19 -19.01 4.16
CA LEU A 496 13.10 -18.46 4.97
C LEU A 496 11.74 -18.63 4.30
N GLU A 497 11.61 -18.31 3.01
CA GLU A 497 10.31 -18.30 2.34
C GLU A 497 9.74 -19.72 2.12
N ILE A 498 10.59 -20.73 1.88
CA ILE A 498 10.14 -22.14 1.72
C ILE A 498 10.39 -23.01 2.96
N GLU A 499 10.85 -22.41 4.06
CA GLU A 499 11.16 -23.09 5.32
C GLU A 499 12.15 -24.29 5.20
N ASP A 500 13.03 -24.29 4.18
CA ASP A 500 13.99 -25.38 3.92
C ASP A 500 15.38 -25.08 4.49
N ARG A 501 15.64 -25.59 5.70
CA ARG A 501 16.95 -25.48 6.37
C ARG A 501 18.11 -26.09 5.58
N SER A 502 17.85 -27.01 4.65
CA SER A 502 18.92 -27.62 3.86
C SER A 502 19.60 -26.62 2.92
N LEU A 503 18.92 -25.52 2.57
CA LEU A 503 19.50 -24.42 1.80
C LEU A 503 20.56 -23.65 2.60
N CYS A 504 20.38 -23.49 3.91
CA CYS A 504 21.36 -22.85 4.78
C CYS A 504 22.71 -23.59 4.79
N ALA A 505 22.71 -24.91 4.62
CA ALA A 505 23.95 -25.69 4.57
C ALA A 505 24.86 -25.31 3.38
N GLN A 506 24.28 -24.70 2.33
CA GLN A 506 25.00 -24.25 1.13
C GLN A 506 25.76 -22.94 1.37
N GLN A 507 25.49 -22.22 2.47
CA GLN A 507 26.26 -21.04 2.87
C GLN A 507 27.72 -21.40 3.13
N GLY A 508 28.64 -20.68 2.48
CA GLY A 508 30.08 -20.88 2.64
C GLY A 508 30.61 -20.40 4.00
N ASP A 509 30.06 -19.30 4.50
CA ASP A 509 30.40 -18.72 5.79
C ASP A 509 29.65 -19.44 6.94
N PRO A 510 30.36 -19.95 7.96
CA PRO A 510 29.75 -20.55 9.14
C PRO A 510 28.80 -19.62 9.91
N ALA A 511 29.07 -18.30 9.97
CA ALA A 511 28.21 -17.37 10.71
C ALA A 511 26.88 -17.16 9.97
N ALA A 512 26.92 -16.89 8.68
CA ALA A 512 25.74 -16.82 7.81
C ALA A 512 24.95 -18.13 7.79
N ARG A 513 25.62 -19.29 7.82
CA ARG A 513 24.93 -20.59 7.95
C ARG A 513 24.15 -20.69 9.26
N THR A 514 24.79 -20.40 10.39
CA THR A 514 24.13 -20.48 11.71
C THR A 514 22.99 -19.48 11.79
N ALA A 515 23.18 -18.25 11.33
CA ALA A 515 22.14 -17.25 11.25
C ALA A 515 20.94 -17.77 10.43
N CYS A 516 21.19 -18.27 9.21
CA CYS A 516 20.15 -18.85 8.33
C CYS A 516 19.39 -20.01 9.02
N GLU A 517 20.10 -20.93 9.66
CA GLU A 517 19.49 -22.06 10.38
C GLU A 517 18.63 -21.60 11.56
N GLU A 518 19.03 -20.55 12.28
CA GLU A 518 18.28 -19.94 13.39
C GLU A 518 17.07 -19.13 12.89
N GLY A 519 17.22 -18.36 11.81
CA GLY A 519 16.13 -17.60 11.19
C GLY A 519 14.99 -18.48 10.69
N VAL A 520 15.29 -19.63 10.09
CA VAL A 520 14.25 -20.61 9.69
C VAL A 520 13.56 -21.25 10.91
N THR A 521 14.12 -21.15 12.12
CA THR A 521 13.47 -21.67 13.35
C THR A 521 12.55 -20.64 14.01
N LEU A 522 12.87 -19.36 13.87
CA LEU A 522 12.11 -18.24 14.40
C LEU A 522 11.18 -17.78 13.28
N ALA A 523 9.92 -18.23 13.29
CA ALA A 523 8.91 -17.87 12.28
C ALA A 523 8.56 -16.35 12.24
N GLU A 524 9.40 -15.48 12.80
CA GLU A 524 9.22 -14.04 12.88
C GLU A 524 10.17 -13.36 11.89
N ARG A 525 9.61 -12.76 10.83
CA ARG A 525 10.31 -12.01 9.78
C ARG A 525 11.18 -10.84 10.29
N ALA A 526 11.10 -10.48 11.56
CA ALA A 526 11.79 -9.32 12.15
C ALA A 526 13.32 -9.50 12.26
N ASP A 527 13.85 -10.73 12.27
CA ASP A 527 15.29 -10.98 12.43
C ASP A 527 16.06 -11.07 11.09
N ALA A 528 15.38 -10.94 9.95
CA ALA A 528 15.99 -11.06 8.62
C ALA A 528 17.13 -10.04 8.38
N GLU A 529 17.08 -8.85 8.97
CA GLU A 529 18.17 -7.86 8.88
C GLU A 529 19.44 -8.28 9.62
N ALA A 530 19.32 -8.85 10.83
CA ALA A 530 20.47 -9.34 11.59
C ALA A 530 21.13 -10.54 10.88
N LEU A 531 20.31 -11.36 10.22
CA LEU A 531 20.74 -12.43 9.33
C LEU A 531 21.53 -11.91 8.11
N LEU A 532 21.00 -10.91 7.40
CA LEU A 532 21.66 -10.28 6.25
C LEU A 532 22.97 -9.58 6.64
N ALA A 533 23.08 -9.06 7.87
CA ALA A 533 24.32 -8.47 8.36
C ALA A 533 25.47 -9.48 8.49
N SER A 534 25.18 -10.76 8.80
CA SER A 534 26.21 -11.80 8.92
C SER A 534 26.86 -12.19 7.58
N CYS A 535 26.15 -12.01 6.46
CA CYS A 535 26.66 -12.22 5.10
C CYS A 535 27.71 -11.18 4.65
N ARG A 536 27.96 -10.13 5.44
CA ARG A 536 28.83 -8.98 5.07
C ARG A 536 30.24 -9.03 5.66
N THR A 537 30.68 -10.18 6.19
CA THR A 537 31.91 -10.27 7.02
C THR A 537 33.25 -10.22 6.26
N ASP A 538 33.25 -10.10 4.93
CA ASP A 538 34.49 -9.97 4.12
C ASP A 538 34.89 -8.50 3.83
N CYS A 539 34.31 -7.54 4.57
CA CYS A 539 34.69 -6.13 4.49
C CYS A 539 35.81 -5.83 5.49
N GLU A 540 37.07 -6.04 5.09
CA GLU A 540 38.23 -5.62 5.89
C GLU A 540 38.38 -4.10 5.80
N ASP A 541 38.31 -3.41 6.95
CA ASP A 541 38.72 -2.02 7.17
C ASP A 541 40.26 -1.99 7.15
N ALA A 542 40.84 -1.48 6.06
CA ALA A 542 42.27 -1.65 5.78
C ALA A 542 43.17 -0.56 6.39
N ASP A 543 42.64 0.61 6.75
CA ASP A 543 43.39 1.67 7.45
C ASP A 543 43.06 1.78 8.95
N GLY A 544 41.99 1.14 9.40
CA GLY A 544 41.62 1.00 10.81
C GLY A 544 40.80 2.16 11.36
N ASP A 545 40.16 2.97 10.52
CA ASP A 545 39.28 4.08 10.92
C ASP A 545 37.91 3.59 11.46
N GLY A 546 37.54 2.33 11.18
CA GLY A 546 36.29 1.71 11.58
C GLY A 546 35.24 1.66 10.48
N ALA A 547 35.53 2.17 9.28
CA ALA A 547 34.69 2.12 8.10
C ALA A 547 35.21 1.05 7.11
N PRO A 548 34.36 0.11 6.66
CA PRO A 548 34.78 -0.88 5.67
C PRO A 548 34.77 -0.31 4.24
N ASN A 549 35.72 -0.78 3.41
CA ASN A 549 35.80 -0.50 1.98
C ASN A 549 34.46 -0.49 1.20
N LEU A 550 34.19 0.62 0.49
CA LEU A 550 33.02 0.79 -0.38
C LEU A 550 33.11 -0.05 -1.67
N GLU A 551 34.33 -0.29 -2.20
CA GLU A 551 34.58 -1.11 -3.40
C GLU A 551 34.52 -2.62 -3.10
N GLY A 552 33.34 -3.11 -2.71
CA GLY A 552 33.10 -4.54 -2.55
C GLY A 552 31.91 -4.90 -1.66
N CYS A 553 31.50 -3.95 -0.81
CA CYS A 553 30.50 -4.16 0.24
C CYS A 553 29.19 -3.42 -0.09
N ALA A 554 28.52 -3.85 -1.15
CA ALA A 554 27.24 -3.26 -1.54
C ALA A 554 26.13 -3.61 -0.52
N TYR A 555 25.67 -2.64 0.26
CA TYR A 555 24.28 -2.12 0.29
C TYR A 555 24.02 -1.27 1.55
N GLY A 556 23.84 0.04 1.35
CA GLY A 556 22.97 0.89 2.18
C GLY A 556 23.62 1.75 3.28
N THR A 557 24.82 1.41 3.75
CA THR A 557 25.63 2.29 4.60
C THR A 557 26.71 2.91 3.72
N ALA A 558 26.92 4.23 3.82
CA ALA A 558 28.12 4.86 3.28
C ALA A 558 29.31 4.06 3.83
N GLY A 559 30.07 3.42 2.95
CA GLY A 559 31.31 2.74 3.29
C GLY A 559 32.48 3.65 2.93
N ASP A 560 33.67 3.26 3.33
CA ASP A 560 34.87 4.02 3.12
C ASP A 560 35.19 4.16 1.61
N CYS A 561 35.22 5.40 1.14
CA CYS A 561 35.51 5.74 -0.24
C CYS A 561 37.01 5.74 -0.57
N ASP A 562 37.90 5.72 0.43
CA ASP A 562 39.33 5.42 0.33
C ASP A 562 39.85 4.70 1.59
N ASP A 563 39.62 3.38 1.63
CA ASP A 563 40.05 2.38 2.64
C ASP A 563 41.57 2.24 2.81
N THR A 564 42.33 3.23 2.37
CA THR A 564 43.77 3.37 2.62
C THR A 564 44.15 4.66 3.33
N ASP A 565 43.19 5.55 3.58
CA ASP A 565 43.36 6.85 4.23
C ASP A 565 42.38 7.03 5.41
N PRO A 566 42.84 6.89 6.67
CA PRO A 566 41.97 6.92 7.84
C PRO A 566 41.41 8.32 8.17
N ASP A 567 41.69 9.32 7.33
CA ASP A 567 41.10 10.66 7.37
C ASP A 567 39.97 10.80 6.31
N VAL A 568 39.54 9.70 5.67
CA VAL A 568 38.46 9.61 4.67
C VAL A 568 37.50 8.50 5.09
N GLY A 569 36.30 8.83 5.54
CA GLY A 569 35.32 7.83 5.95
C GLY A 569 33.96 8.46 6.31
N PRO A 570 32.86 7.68 6.33
CA PRO A 570 31.48 8.16 6.54
C PRO A 570 31.20 8.97 7.82
N GLU A 571 32.08 8.86 8.82
CA GLU A 571 31.96 9.56 10.10
C GLU A 571 33.02 10.67 10.27
N GLU A 572 33.89 10.87 9.27
CA GLU A 572 34.90 11.91 9.28
C GLU A 572 34.31 13.28 8.94
N HIS A 573 35.01 14.34 9.32
CA HIS A 573 34.59 15.72 9.07
C HIS A 573 35.22 16.25 7.78
N GLU A 574 34.42 16.91 6.95
CA GLU A 574 34.89 17.47 5.67
C GLU A 574 35.99 18.54 5.86
N ASP A 575 37.17 18.32 5.26
CA ASP A 575 38.21 19.36 5.12
C ASP A 575 37.95 20.16 3.84
N CYS A 576 37.23 21.26 3.99
CA CYS A 576 36.72 22.10 2.91
C CYS A 576 37.75 22.77 1.95
N GLU A 577 39.03 22.42 2.03
CA GLU A 577 40.11 23.01 1.24
C GLU A 577 41.05 21.99 0.58
N ASP A 578 40.88 20.68 0.81
CA ASP A 578 41.84 19.67 0.39
C ASP A 578 41.50 18.99 -0.96
N GLY A 579 40.26 19.17 -1.44
CA GLY A 579 39.78 18.58 -2.70
C GLY A 579 39.42 17.10 -2.61
N VAL A 580 39.21 16.58 -1.41
CA VAL A 580 38.78 15.21 -1.09
C VAL A 580 37.37 15.26 -0.50
N ASP A 581 36.61 14.18 -0.66
CA ASP A 581 35.31 13.95 0.00
C ASP A 581 35.63 13.15 1.26
N ASN A 582 35.93 13.83 2.36
CA ASN A 582 36.42 13.19 3.58
C ASN A 582 35.30 12.42 4.29
N ASP A 583 34.04 12.82 4.14
CA ASP A 583 32.91 12.15 4.78
C ASP A 583 32.20 11.11 3.86
N CYS A 584 32.75 10.89 2.65
CA CYS A 584 32.26 9.96 1.64
C CYS A 584 30.79 10.16 1.22
N ASN A 585 30.25 11.38 1.33
CA ASN A 585 28.87 11.71 0.96
C ASN A 585 28.72 12.07 -0.54
N ARG A 586 29.84 12.11 -1.29
CA ARG A 586 29.99 12.46 -2.72
C ARG A 586 29.96 13.95 -3.02
N LEU A 587 30.13 14.79 -2.02
CA LEU A 587 30.32 16.21 -2.14
C LEU A 587 31.75 16.51 -1.71
N VAL A 588 32.38 17.49 -2.36
CA VAL A 588 33.79 17.80 -2.13
C VAL A 588 33.89 19.28 -1.82
N ASP A 589 34.62 19.61 -0.76
CA ASP A 589 34.90 20.99 -0.36
C ASP A 589 33.61 21.84 -0.24
N CYS A 590 33.52 22.92 -1.04
CA CYS A 590 32.44 23.88 -0.99
C CYS A 590 31.12 23.40 -1.61
N ASP A 591 31.14 22.23 -2.27
CA ASP A 591 29.90 21.56 -2.66
C ASP A 591 29.29 20.80 -1.46
N ASP A 592 30.04 20.64 -0.37
CA ASP A 592 29.61 19.97 0.86
C ASP A 592 28.83 20.90 1.83
N PRO A 593 27.66 20.48 2.34
CA PRO A 593 26.88 21.23 3.32
C PRO A 593 27.59 21.49 4.66
N GLU A 594 28.50 20.63 5.10
CA GLU A 594 29.32 20.83 6.30
C GLU A 594 30.27 22.02 6.13
N CYS A 595 30.63 22.34 4.88
CA CYS A 595 31.48 23.47 4.53
C CYS A 595 30.76 24.82 4.47
N VAL A 596 29.45 24.85 4.75
CA VAL A 596 28.68 26.09 4.83
C VAL A 596 29.22 26.99 5.95
N GLY A 597 29.68 28.17 5.56
CA GLY A 597 30.25 29.16 6.48
C GLY A 597 31.77 29.06 6.64
N ASN A 598 32.43 28.08 6.01
CA ASN A 598 33.88 28.10 5.87
C ASN A 598 34.28 29.33 5.03
N SER A 599 35.28 30.10 5.48
CA SER A 599 35.72 31.32 4.81
C SER A 599 36.28 31.11 3.40
N SER A 600 36.61 29.86 3.08
CA SER A 600 37.14 29.43 1.79
C SER A 600 36.03 29.15 0.77
N CYS A 601 34.79 28.98 1.24
CA CYS A 601 33.61 28.79 0.42
C CYS A 601 32.84 30.11 0.23
N PRO A 602 32.80 30.67 -0.99
CA PRO A 602 31.90 31.78 -1.27
C PRO A 602 30.46 31.26 -1.21
N ALA A 603 29.64 31.80 -0.30
CA ALA A 603 28.21 31.46 -0.25
C ALA A 603 27.56 31.77 -1.61
N GLU A 604 27.30 30.73 -2.40
CA GLU A 604 26.53 30.81 -3.63
C GLU A 604 25.08 31.21 -3.26
N PRO A 605 24.45 32.13 -3.98
CA PRO A 605 23.05 32.46 -3.74
C PRO A 605 22.17 31.25 -4.08
N THR A 606 21.46 30.70 -3.09
CA THR A 606 20.43 29.68 -3.36
C THR A 606 19.42 30.27 -4.33
N THR A 607 19.30 29.65 -5.49
CA THR A 607 18.45 30.09 -6.59
C THR A 607 17.36 29.06 -6.81
N VAL A 608 16.14 29.32 -6.33
CA VAL A 608 15.00 28.43 -6.56
C VAL A 608 14.29 28.87 -7.83
N SER A 609 14.34 28.05 -8.89
CA SER A 609 13.64 28.30 -10.15
C SER A 609 12.58 27.24 -10.40
N PHE A 610 11.35 27.66 -10.69
CA PHE A 610 10.27 26.75 -11.09
C PHE A 610 9.60 27.24 -12.38
N LEU A 611 9.09 26.28 -13.16
CA LEU A 611 8.39 26.52 -14.42
C LEU A 611 6.89 26.48 -14.14
N GLU A 612 6.16 27.51 -14.54
CA GLU A 612 4.71 27.48 -14.45
C GLU A 612 4.11 26.35 -15.29
N HIS A 613 2.94 25.83 -14.91
CA HIS A 613 2.18 24.80 -15.64
C HIS A 613 1.94 25.12 -17.14
N ALA A 614 1.98 26.39 -17.54
CA ALA A 614 1.88 26.82 -18.94
C ALA A 614 3.25 26.87 -19.68
N GLY A 615 4.35 26.66 -18.97
CA GLY A 615 5.73 26.76 -19.48
C GLY A 615 6.15 28.18 -19.87
N GLU A 616 5.36 29.19 -19.50
CA GLU A 616 5.55 30.55 -20.00
C GLU A 616 6.45 31.39 -19.08
N HIS A 617 6.51 31.10 -17.78
CA HIS A 617 7.29 31.88 -16.81
C HIS A 617 8.20 31.00 -15.92
N THR A 618 9.39 31.53 -15.62
CA THR A 618 10.35 31.06 -14.62
C THR A 618 10.40 32.09 -13.51
N VAL A 619 10.06 31.71 -12.29
CA VAL A 619 10.27 32.55 -11.10
C VAL A 619 11.52 32.07 -10.38
N THR A 620 12.44 32.98 -10.12
CA THR A 620 13.69 32.73 -9.43
C THR A 620 13.72 33.48 -8.10
N LEU A 621 13.85 32.74 -6.99
CA LEU A 621 14.09 33.29 -5.66
C LEU A 621 15.57 33.14 -5.31
N ALA A 622 16.24 34.25 -5.04
CA ALA A 622 17.61 34.30 -4.55
C ALA A 622 17.65 34.71 -3.07
N PHE A 623 18.26 33.88 -2.24
CA PHE A 623 18.50 34.15 -0.83
C PHE A 623 19.97 34.56 -0.64
N PRO A 624 20.27 35.84 -0.34
CA PRO A 624 21.63 36.28 -0.09
C PRO A 624 22.23 35.51 1.10
N GLY A 625 23.30 34.76 0.85
CA GLY A 625 23.98 33.96 1.88
C GLY A 625 23.68 32.46 1.85
N GLY A 626 22.96 31.94 0.85
CA GLY A 626 22.75 30.50 0.69
C GLY A 626 21.69 29.92 1.63
N GLU A 627 20.82 30.77 2.20
CA GLU A 627 19.88 30.40 3.28
C GLU A 627 18.67 29.55 2.82
N GLY A 628 18.69 28.95 1.62
CA GLY A 628 17.64 28.04 1.16
C GLY A 628 18.24 26.68 0.84
N ASP A 629 17.73 25.63 1.47
CA ASP A 629 18.31 24.27 1.36
C ASP A 629 17.39 23.33 0.57
N ARG A 630 16.09 23.36 0.85
CA ARG A 630 15.13 22.42 0.28
C ARG A 630 13.92 23.08 -0.34
N VAL A 631 13.57 22.66 -1.55
CA VAL A 631 12.36 23.06 -2.26
C VAL A 631 11.47 21.83 -2.45
N GLU A 632 10.22 21.93 -2.03
CA GLU A 632 9.22 20.87 -2.17
C GLU A 632 8.04 21.40 -2.98
N LEU A 633 7.76 20.75 -4.11
CA LEU A 633 6.53 20.96 -4.87
C LEU A 633 5.42 20.11 -4.25
N ILE A 634 4.32 20.74 -3.86
CA ILE A 634 3.17 20.06 -3.25
C ILE A 634 2.05 20.02 -4.29
N PRO A 635 1.72 18.83 -4.83
CA PRO A 635 0.64 18.68 -5.80
C PRO A 635 -0.71 19.06 -5.21
N GLU A 636 -1.60 19.62 -6.04
CA GLU A 636 -2.95 20.06 -5.66
C GLU A 636 -3.77 18.94 -4.97
N ALA A 637 -3.57 17.69 -5.39
CA ALA A 637 -4.24 16.52 -4.85
C ALA A 637 -4.02 16.30 -3.34
N VAL A 638 -2.92 16.81 -2.77
CA VAL A 638 -2.55 16.61 -1.35
C VAL A 638 -3.26 17.61 -0.43
N LEU A 639 -3.70 18.77 -0.95
CA LEU A 639 -4.17 19.88 -0.11
C LEU A 639 -5.66 19.81 0.27
N GLY A 640 -6.40 18.82 -0.24
CA GLY A 640 -7.86 18.78 -0.09
C GLY A 640 -8.54 19.95 -0.80
N GLN A 641 -9.78 19.77 -1.25
CA GLN A 641 -10.49 20.65 -2.20
C GLN A 641 -10.81 22.11 -1.76
N SER A 642 -10.06 22.74 -0.85
CA SER A 642 -10.42 24.07 -0.30
C SER A 642 -9.48 25.23 -0.61
N VAL A 643 -8.37 25.01 -1.32
CA VAL A 643 -7.52 26.12 -1.78
C VAL A 643 -8.01 26.52 -3.19
N TYR A 644 -8.94 27.48 -3.25
CA TYR A 644 -9.67 27.96 -4.43
C TYR A 644 -8.84 28.25 -5.70
N GLY A 645 -8.67 27.28 -6.59
CA GLY A 645 -8.19 27.47 -7.97
C GLY A 645 -6.80 28.08 -8.07
N TRP A 646 -5.86 27.54 -7.29
CA TRP A 646 -4.46 27.95 -7.30
C TRP A 646 -3.63 26.90 -8.07
N GLY A 647 -2.51 27.32 -8.67
CA GLY A 647 -1.51 26.41 -9.20
C GLY A 647 -0.78 25.64 -8.10
N GLU A 648 0.37 25.05 -8.44
CA GLU A 648 1.22 24.29 -7.52
C GLU A 648 1.64 25.13 -6.30
N LEU A 649 1.68 24.48 -5.13
CA LEU A 649 2.23 25.08 -3.91
C LEU A 649 3.71 24.73 -3.83
N VAL A 650 4.57 25.76 -3.86
CA VAL A 650 6.01 25.60 -3.70
C VAL A 650 6.39 25.90 -2.24
N ARG A 651 6.95 24.92 -1.54
CA ARG A 651 7.48 25.10 -0.18
C ARG A 651 8.99 25.25 -0.23
N VAL A 652 9.53 26.27 0.44
CA VAL A 652 10.98 26.52 0.55
C VAL A 652 11.39 26.50 2.01
N TRP A 653 12.41 25.71 2.33
CA TRP A 653 12.97 25.57 3.68
C TRP A 653 14.21 26.45 3.84
N LEU A 654 14.26 27.19 4.95
CA LEU A 654 15.34 28.10 5.30
C LEU A 654 16.13 27.53 6.50
N PRO A 655 17.33 26.96 6.30
CA PRO A 655 18.20 26.50 7.38
C PRO A 655 18.58 27.62 8.36
N GLY A 656 18.64 27.28 9.65
CA GLY A 656 19.01 28.20 10.72
C GLY A 656 17.89 29.13 11.20
N PHE A 657 16.72 29.06 10.55
CA PHE A 657 15.52 29.78 10.98
C PHE A 657 14.61 28.89 11.84
N PRO A 658 14.03 29.41 12.93
CA PRO A 658 13.01 28.69 13.69
C PRO A 658 11.87 28.16 12.82
N SER A 659 11.41 26.94 13.09
CA SER A 659 10.32 26.30 12.34
C SER A 659 9.01 27.08 12.37
N ASP A 660 8.81 27.87 13.43
CA ASP A 660 7.77 28.89 13.49
C ASP A 660 8.35 30.30 13.17
N PRO A 661 7.97 30.88 12.02
CA PRO A 661 8.28 32.25 11.61
C PRO A 661 8.01 33.32 12.64
N ALA A 662 7.08 33.10 13.59
CA ALA A 662 6.83 34.05 14.68
C ALA A 662 8.07 34.35 15.54
N TYR A 663 9.11 33.50 15.47
CA TYR A 663 10.37 33.64 16.19
C TYR A 663 11.53 34.15 15.33
N TRP A 664 11.31 34.55 14.07
CA TRP A 664 12.37 35.08 13.21
C TRP A 664 12.77 36.49 13.66
N ASP A 665 13.99 36.65 14.17
CA ASP A 665 14.52 37.93 14.65
C ASP A 665 15.13 38.75 13.49
N GLY A 666 14.30 39.25 12.57
CA GLY A 666 14.79 40.10 11.50
C GLY A 666 13.97 40.06 10.22
N SER A 667 14.54 40.57 9.14
CA SER A 667 14.00 40.43 7.79
C SER A 667 14.82 39.44 6.99
N VAL A 668 14.17 38.48 6.34
CA VAL A 668 14.80 37.62 5.32
C VAL A 668 14.86 38.43 4.02
N PRO A 669 16.04 38.78 3.50
CA PRO A 669 16.14 39.39 2.20
C PRO A 669 15.86 38.32 1.14
N VAL A 670 14.84 38.52 0.31
CA VAL A 670 14.58 37.66 -0.85
C VAL A 670 14.68 38.51 -2.10
N GLU A 671 15.51 38.09 -3.04
CA GLU A 671 15.55 38.65 -4.38
C GLU A 671 14.63 37.81 -5.27
N VAL A 672 13.57 38.43 -5.79
CA VAL A 672 12.63 37.76 -6.68
C VAL A 672 12.88 38.25 -8.10
N SER A 673 13.06 37.31 -9.03
CA SER A 673 13.05 37.58 -10.47
C SER A 673 12.07 36.66 -11.19
N VAL A 674 11.49 37.12 -12.29
CA VAL A 674 10.54 36.37 -13.12
C VAL A 674 11.00 36.53 -14.57
N ALA A 675 10.94 35.50 -15.42
CA ALA A 675 11.35 35.55 -16.83
C ALA A 675 10.46 34.67 -17.71
N PRO A 676 10.10 35.05 -18.96
CA PRO A 676 10.34 36.31 -19.63
C PRO A 676 9.37 37.41 -19.15
N LEU A 677 9.84 38.66 -19.19
CA LEU A 677 9.22 39.82 -18.55
C LEU A 677 8.47 40.71 -19.54
N GLU A 678 7.15 40.66 -19.56
CA GLU A 678 6.32 41.79 -20.01
C GLU A 678 5.25 42.12 -18.95
N GLY A 679 5.36 43.26 -18.27
CA GLY A 679 4.33 43.78 -17.36
C GLY A 679 4.80 44.22 -15.97
N THR A 680 3.93 44.94 -15.26
CA THR A 680 4.05 45.21 -13.82
C THR A 680 3.53 44.03 -13.03
N TRP A 681 4.20 43.67 -11.92
CA TRP A 681 3.71 42.61 -11.02
C TRP A 681 3.54 43.14 -9.61
N ARG A 682 2.70 42.44 -8.85
CA ARG A 682 2.42 42.70 -7.45
C ARG A 682 2.79 41.48 -6.63
N LEU A 683 3.63 41.72 -5.63
CA LEU A 683 3.97 40.74 -4.62
C LEU A 683 3.07 40.97 -3.40
N TYR A 684 2.37 39.92 -2.98
CA TYR A 684 1.58 39.91 -1.75
C TYR A 684 2.19 38.92 -0.77
N ALA A 685 2.18 39.27 0.51
CA ALA A 685 2.52 38.35 1.59
C ALA A 685 1.33 38.24 2.55
N ALA A 686 0.93 37.01 2.91
CA ALA A 686 -0.17 36.77 3.85
C ALA A 686 0.19 35.78 4.97
N THR A 687 -0.66 35.76 6.00
CA THR A 687 -0.50 34.94 7.22
C THR A 687 -1.20 33.58 7.15
N GLY A 688 -2.00 33.33 6.12
CA GLY A 688 -2.73 32.08 5.96
C GLY A 688 -3.24 31.89 4.53
N PRO A 689 -3.55 30.65 4.11
CA PRO A 689 -3.91 30.34 2.73
C PRO A 689 -5.27 30.91 2.31
N SER A 690 -6.17 31.19 3.27
CA SER A 690 -7.58 31.48 3.03
C SER A 690 -7.98 32.97 3.09
N ASP A 691 -7.05 33.89 3.37
CA ASP A 691 -7.42 35.31 3.52
C ASP A 691 -6.36 36.29 2.97
N PRO A 692 -6.28 36.44 1.63
CA PRO A 692 -5.42 37.44 1.00
C PRO A 692 -5.88 38.88 1.29
N ALA A 693 -7.09 39.10 1.84
CA ALA A 693 -7.68 40.42 1.99
C ALA A 693 -7.40 41.09 3.35
N SER A 694 -7.09 40.34 4.41
CA SER A 694 -7.10 40.91 5.77
C SER A 694 -5.82 41.57 6.28
N ARG A 695 -4.68 41.55 5.56
CA ARG A 695 -3.50 42.41 5.81
C ARG A 695 -2.52 42.34 4.64
N ILE A 696 -2.58 43.31 3.72
CA ILE A 696 -1.69 43.37 2.56
C ILE A 696 -0.65 44.48 2.75
N THR A 697 0.63 44.11 2.83
CA THR A 697 1.69 45.00 2.34
C THR A 697 1.90 44.63 0.88
N SER A 698 1.47 45.50 -0.05
CA SER A 698 1.75 45.31 -1.48
C SER A 698 2.92 46.21 -1.83
N THR A 699 3.93 45.63 -2.46
CA THR A 699 5.02 46.40 -3.07
C THR A 699 4.88 46.28 -4.58
N TRP A 700 4.91 47.43 -5.25
CA TRP A 700 4.96 47.48 -6.70
C TRP A 700 6.36 47.06 -7.14
N TRP A 701 6.41 46.07 -8.03
CA TRP A 701 7.65 45.54 -8.56
C TRP A 701 7.78 45.90 -10.04
N GLU A 702 8.86 46.61 -10.38
CA GLU A 702 9.26 46.84 -11.77
C GLU A 702 10.39 45.85 -12.11
N PRO A 703 10.37 45.22 -13.29
CA PRO A 703 11.38 44.24 -13.65
C PRO A 703 12.81 44.81 -13.67
N GLY A 704 13.69 44.25 -12.82
CA GLY A 704 15.11 44.61 -12.69
C GLY A 704 15.56 44.64 -11.22
N ASN A 705 16.59 43.84 -10.86
CA ASN A 705 17.22 43.65 -9.54
C ASN A 705 16.65 44.50 -8.40
N SER A 706 15.53 44.05 -7.84
CA SER A 706 14.91 44.67 -6.69
C SER A 706 14.83 43.65 -5.57
N THR A 707 15.70 43.80 -4.58
CA THR A 707 15.65 43.08 -3.31
C THR A 707 14.40 43.55 -2.55
N VAL A 708 13.50 42.63 -2.20
CA VAL A 708 12.33 42.94 -1.37
C VAL A 708 12.64 42.46 0.05
N PRO A 709 12.94 43.37 1.01
CA PRO A 709 13.16 42.94 2.39
C PRO A 709 11.84 42.46 3.00
N MET A 710 11.76 41.18 3.34
CA MET A 710 10.59 40.60 4.03
C MET A 710 10.84 40.59 5.53
N ARG A 711 10.07 41.33 6.34
CA ARG A 711 10.23 41.29 7.81
C ARG A 711 9.58 40.03 8.39
N GLY A 712 10.34 39.19 9.08
CA GLY A 712 9.90 37.90 9.63
C GLY A 712 8.88 37.98 10.74
N ASP A 713 8.39 39.15 11.15
CA ASP A 713 7.47 39.23 12.28
C ASP A 713 6.09 38.59 11.98
N ARG A 714 5.69 38.38 10.70
CA ARG A 714 4.39 37.76 10.31
C ARG A 714 4.26 37.27 8.84
N PHE A 715 4.93 36.23 8.32
CA PHE A 715 4.59 35.74 6.95
C PHE A 715 4.72 34.23 6.75
N TYR A 716 3.76 33.66 5.99
CA TYR A 716 3.69 32.22 5.67
C TYR A 716 3.36 31.94 4.19
N TRP A 717 2.97 32.95 3.40
CA TRP A 717 2.51 32.78 2.02
C TRP A 717 2.92 33.96 1.15
N LEU A 718 3.62 33.71 0.03
CA LEU A 718 3.94 34.70 -1.00
C LEU A 718 3.03 34.49 -2.21
N TYR A 719 2.48 35.57 -2.76
CA TYR A 719 1.69 35.54 -3.99
C TYR A 719 2.25 36.51 -5.02
N ILE A 720 2.41 36.04 -6.25
CA ILE A 720 2.91 36.83 -7.38
C ILE A 720 1.78 37.00 -8.38
N TRP A 721 1.31 38.24 -8.59
CA TRP A 721 0.21 38.55 -9.53
C TRP A 721 0.65 39.53 -10.63
N PRO A 722 0.23 39.33 -11.89
CA PRO A 722 0.34 40.36 -12.91
C PRO A 722 -0.61 41.53 -12.60
N ASP A 723 -0.20 42.76 -12.90
CA ASP A 723 -1.02 43.98 -12.66
C ASP A 723 -2.22 44.07 -13.61
N VAL A 724 -2.17 43.36 -14.75
CA VAL A 724 -3.22 43.28 -15.77
C VAL A 724 -3.44 41.83 -16.15
N GLY A 725 -4.53 41.23 -15.67
CA GLY A 725 -4.87 39.82 -15.90
C GLY A 725 -5.73 39.28 -14.74
N THR A 726 -6.51 38.22 -14.98
CA THR A 726 -7.24 37.49 -13.92
C THR A 726 -6.51 36.21 -13.49
N GLU A 727 -5.44 35.87 -14.19
CA GLU A 727 -4.69 34.65 -13.95
C GLU A 727 -3.73 34.88 -12.77
N LYS A 728 -3.86 34.02 -11.77
CA LYS A 728 -3.07 34.03 -10.54
C LYS A 728 -1.93 33.06 -10.78
N LEU A 729 -0.69 33.52 -10.59
CA LEU A 729 0.48 32.71 -10.90
C LEU A 729 0.67 31.65 -9.81
N GLU A 730 1.18 32.00 -8.63
CA GLU A 730 1.66 30.97 -7.70
C GLU A 730 1.62 31.37 -6.22
N VAL A 731 1.73 30.34 -5.36
CA VAL A 731 1.70 30.42 -3.91
C VAL A 731 2.97 29.78 -3.35
N LEU A 732 3.81 30.56 -2.66
CA LEU A 732 5.00 30.03 -1.99
C LEU A 732 4.82 29.99 -0.48
N GLN A 733 5.18 28.87 0.16
CA GLN A 733 5.25 28.75 1.61
C GLN A 733 6.71 28.69 2.08
N LEU A 734 7.15 29.66 2.86
CA LEU A 734 8.46 29.62 3.52
C LEU A 734 8.34 28.89 4.86
N LYS A 735 9.24 27.94 5.14
CA LYS A 735 9.38 27.28 6.44
C LYS A 735 10.80 27.41 6.97
N GLY A 736 10.95 27.62 8.27
CA GLY A 736 12.27 27.50 8.91
C GLY A 736 12.57 26.05 9.22
N GLU A 737 13.85 25.68 9.20
CA GLU A 737 14.35 24.43 9.72
C GLU A 737 15.48 24.74 10.72
N LEU A 738 15.24 24.42 11.99
CA LEU A 738 16.35 24.34 12.94
C LEU A 738 16.98 22.98 12.67
N LEU A 739 18.18 22.98 12.11
CA LEU A 739 19.01 21.78 12.08
C LEU A 739 19.14 21.26 13.53
N PRO A 740 18.92 19.96 13.77
CA PRO A 740 18.91 19.36 15.10
C PRO A 740 20.19 19.57 15.90
#